data_AF-A0A5C9EPA7-F1
#
_entry.id   AF-A0A5C9EPA7-F1
#
_cell.length_a   1.000
_cell.length_b   1.000
_cell.length_c   1.000
_cell.angle_alpha   90.00
_cell.angle_beta   90.00
_cell.angle_gamma   90.00
#
_symmetry.space_group_name_H-M   'P 1'
#
loop_
_entity.id
_entity.type
_entity.pdbx_description
1 polymer ?
#
loop_
_entity_poly.entity_id
_entity_poly.type
_entity_poly.pdbx_seq_one_letter_code
_entity_poly.pdbx_strand_id
1 'polypeptide(L)'
;MVELVVAEELEKILDYLAKNVKDIGGFNLETKKKVFFDIIYRNDSIFECFKEAIREKWVQFTESNKNTIIKRTYTSFLYREFYDFFSFFLQTFFGLNSRESLDLVIKEKISYTDLLFEFNYYLSEKEKQLFEEFSQSLDNNIKGLFYPTAYIFFIIETLGIIIKGITEQNFKISLEGATYSSENERNCVNFLVIVKDSRKELYEYYYKMVLYYFLKQFGTIPESAYNSVLKGKEKLYEFALESYSPKQNKERLVDLLYYFYRKCELLNNFCPILDFFSFICSRVEDSIFSKKDIIKKDYLSKFNFSVAKKNSLLRIFDYLDRRSTLSSTFLANNLPSIKSQLNLFLLYKKYYFGSGLETLEIGNVLFLPDRFKKNLNQSNKDLQYVINANSILNINSFLDFFALLSNKNNINLIFENILGLNVTEINYEFFKCFFKSLNEKLNLILAEENKSLTNNQKEEPMSFSFIIHHICRMLYVLIDKIFLSDNLEEASKNFIDPRGRYISRNIALRVLELFIFQDYNFSDDLWPDFLLSLNQENISKRIKKYDIELSSKHFYNQTEINRFMITYNFQTFSDEEFLESWLLKTLIIPLNDFIMEITNSVSERKNTDEIYGILSQKLLSSSSKPDNPEDIKDFCRKLARFWETIRL
;
A
#
# COMPACT_ATOMS: atom_id res chain seq x y z
N MET A 1 34.13 -6.44 -22.36
CA MET A 1 34.12 -7.93 -22.31
C MET A 1 33.37 -8.44 -21.09
N VAL A 2 33.63 -7.91 -19.88
CA VAL A 2 32.84 -8.22 -18.66
C VAL A 2 31.37 -7.77 -18.82
N GLU A 3 31.11 -6.55 -19.30
CA GLU A 3 29.74 -6.05 -19.55
C GLU A 3 28.93 -6.92 -20.52
N LEU A 4 29.56 -7.43 -21.59
CA LEU A 4 28.91 -8.29 -22.58
C LEU A 4 28.46 -9.63 -21.97
N VAL A 5 29.30 -10.24 -21.12
CA VAL A 5 28.98 -11.52 -20.44
C VAL A 5 27.88 -11.33 -19.40
N VAL A 6 27.88 -10.21 -18.68
CA VAL A 6 26.84 -9.88 -17.67
C VAL A 6 25.48 -9.67 -18.34
N ALA A 7 25.43 -8.96 -19.47
CA ALA A 7 24.20 -8.73 -20.23
C ALA A 7 23.61 -10.03 -20.83
N GLU A 8 24.46 -10.93 -21.34
CA GLU A 8 24.02 -12.24 -21.85
C GLU A 8 23.42 -13.12 -20.75
N GLU A 9 23.94 -13.05 -19.53
CA GLU A 9 23.40 -13.83 -18.40
C GLU A 9 22.06 -13.26 -17.92
N LEU A 10 21.92 -11.92 -17.87
CA LEU A 10 20.65 -11.29 -17.56
C LEU A 10 19.55 -11.70 -18.55
N GLU A 11 19.86 -11.68 -19.86
CA GLU A 11 18.92 -12.09 -20.92
C GLU A 11 18.41 -13.52 -20.69
N LYS A 12 19.31 -14.49 -20.44
CA LYS A 12 18.94 -15.88 -20.14
C LYS A 12 18.09 -16.01 -18.88
N ILE A 13 18.34 -15.18 -17.87
CA ILE A 13 17.58 -15.20 -16.61
C ILE A 13 16.19 -14.62 -16.84
N LEU A 14 16.06 -13.50 -17.53
CA LEU A 14 14.77 -12.89 -17.85
C LEU A 14 13.92 -13.80 -18.74
N ASP A 15 14.51 -14.47 -19.72
CA ASP A 15 13.84 -15.48 -20.54
C ASP A 15 13.31 -16.65 -19.72
N TYR A 16 14.12 -17.14 -18.77
CA TYR A 16 13.69 -18.19 -17.86
C TYR A 16 12.55 -17.72 -16.96
N LEU A 17 12.65 -16.50 -16.43
CA LEU A 17 11.59 -15.91 -15.63
C LEU A 17 10.31 -15.81 -16.46
N ALA A 18 10.38 -15.31 -17.70
CA ALA A 18 9.21 -15.14 -18.57
C ALA A 18 8.47 -16.47 -18.74
N LYS A 19 9.20 -17.55 -19.02
CA LYS A 19 8.63 -18.90 -19.18
C LYS A 19 7.98 -19.43 -17.90
N ASN A 20 8.52 -19.10 -16.72
CA ASN A 20 8.03 -19.64 -15.45
C ASN A 20 7.00 -18.75 -14.74
N VAL A 21 6.86 -17.48 -15.14
CA VAL A 21 5.91 -16.54 -14.52
C VAL A 21 4.73 -16.18 -15.43
N LYS A 22 4.81 -16.42 -16.74
CA LYS A 22 3.75 -16.07 -17.70
C LYS A 22 2.43 -16.78 -17.42
N ASP A 23 2.46 -18.09 -17.18
CA ASP A 23 1.24 -18.90 -16.96
C ASP A 23 0.53 -18.62 -15.62
N ILE A 24 1.18 -17.85 -14.73
CA ILE A 24 0.68 -17.50 -13.39
C ILE A 24 0.34 -16.00 -13.30
N GLY A 25 0.26 -15.30 -14.43
CA GLY A 25 -0.11 -13.88 -14.48
C GLY A 25 1.01 -12.93 -14.03
N GLY A 26 2.27 -13.33 -14.19
CA GLY A 26 3.43 -12.51 -13.88
C GLY A 26 3.94 -12.69 -12.44
N PHE A 27 4.44 -11.62 -11.84
CA PHE A 27 5.20 -11.71 -10.61
C PHE A 27 4.28 -11.84 -9.35
N ASN A 28 4.14 -13.03 -8.73
CA ASN A 28 3.55 -13.24 -7.36
C ASN A 28 4.50 -13.44 -6.13
N LEU A 29 4.00 -13.32 -4.90
CA LEU A 29 4.81 -13.48 -3.66
C LEU A 29 5.03 -14.94 -3.24
N GLU A 30 4.08 -15.84 -3.48
CA GLU A 30 4.11 -17.22 -2.97
C GLU A 30 4.90 -18.19 -3.86
N THR A 31 4.82 -18.06 -5.18
CA THR A 31 5.40 -19.03 -6.14
C THR A 31 6.89 -18.77 -6.43
N LYS A 32 7.44 -17.64 -5.98
CA LYS A 32 8.74 -17.16 -6.49
C LYS A 32 9.99 -17.55 -5.74
N LYS A 33 9.90 -18.05 -4.51
CA LYS A 33 11.11 -18.48 -3.80
C LYS A 33 11.83 -19.56 -4.62
N LYS A 34 11.08 -20.55 -5.12
CA LYS A 34 11.64 -21.66 -5.88
C LYS A 34 12.37 -21.20 -7.16
N VAL A 35 11.74 -20.34 -7.96
CA VAL A 35 12.30 -19.88 -9.24
C VAL A 35 13.63 -19.15 -9.07
N PHE A 36 13.75 -18.29 -8.05
CA PHE A 36 15.01 -17.57 -7.77
C PHE A 36 16.09 -18.51 -7.22
N PHE A 37 15.73 -19.50 -6.42
CA PHE A 37 16.67 -20.56 -6.04
C PHE A 37 17.10 -21.42 -7.23
N ASP A 38 16.20 -21.75 -8.16
CA ASP A 38 16.53 -22.51 -9.37
C ASP A 38 17.56 -21.77 -10.25
N ILE A 39 17.49 -20.44 -10.31
CA ILE A 39 18.51 -19.60 -10.98
C ILE A 39 19.86 -19.74 -10.29
N ILE A 40 19.90 -19.63 -8.96
CA ILE A 40 21.13 -19.73 -8.16
C ILE A 40 21.78 -21.11 -8.33
N TYR A 41 20.98 -22.19 -8.31
CA TYR A 41 21.45 -23.56 -8.41
C TYR A 41 22.04 -23.94 -9.78
N ARG A 42 21.91 -23.09 -10.81
CA ARG A 42 22.65 -23.28 -12.07
C ARG A 42 24.17 -23.26 -11.87
N ASN A 43 24.62 -22.51 -10.87
CA ASN A 43 26.02 -22.38 -10.48
C ASN A 43 26.23 -22.89 -9.05
N ASP A 44 25.77 -24.12 -8.77
CA ASP A 44 25.75 -24.71 -7.43
C ASP A 44 27.11 -24.68 -6.72
N SER A 45 28.20 -24.97 -7.43
CA SER A 45 29.55 -24.90 -6.85
C SER A 45 29.94 -23.50 -6.37
N ILE A 46 29.60 -22.46 -7.13
CA ILE A 46 29.84 -21.06 -6.75
C ILE A 46 28.91 -20.67 -5.59
N PHE A 47 27.68 -21.18 -5.59
CA PHE A 47 26.74 -20.94 -4.50
C PHE A 47 27.20 -21.57 -3.18
N GLU A 48 27.72 -22.80 -3.20
CA GLU A 48 28.33 -23.42 -2.02
C GLU A 48 29.52 -22.59 -1.51
N CYS A 49 30.43 -22.14 -2.39
CA CYS A 49 31.52 -21.25 -1.99
C CYS A 49 31.02 -19.93 -1.36
N PHE A 50 29.95 -19.34 -1.91
CA PHE A 50 29.34 -18.13 -1.34
C PHE A 50 28.76 -18.37 0.06
N LYS A 51 28.08 -19.51 0.27
CA LYS A 51 27.56 -19.89 1.60
C LYS A 51 28.68 -20.11 2.60
N GLU A 52 29.76 -20.78 2.22
CA GLU A 52 30.95 -20.96 3.07
C GLU A 52 31.58 -19.62 3.43
N ALA A 53 31.73 -18.70 2.47
CA ALA A 53 32.29 -17.37 2.75
C ALA A 53 31.45 -16.57 3.78
N ILE A 54 30.12 -16.64 3.70
CA ILE A 54 29.24 -16.03 4.71
C ILE A 54 29.43 -16.72 6.06
N ARG A 55 29.48 -18.06 6.08
CA ARG A 55 29.62 -18.86 7.30
C ARG A 55 30.94 -18.57 8.01
N GLU A 56 32.06 -18.55 7.28
CA GLU A 56 33.38 -18.23 7.82
C GLU A 56 33.41 -16.83 8.44
N LYS A 57 32.91 -15.82 7.72
CA LYS A 57 32.81 -14.45 8.24
C LYS A 57 31.91 -14.36 9.48
N TRP A 58 30.81 -15.11 9.51
CA TRP A 58 29.93 -15.19 10.67
C TRP A 58 30.60 -15.85 11.87
N VAL A 59 31.31 -16.97 11.68
CA VAL A 59 32.07 -17.65 12.73
C VAL A 59 33.13 -16.71 13.30
N GLN A 60 33.94 -16.07 12.45
CA GLN A 60 34.94 -15.08 12.89
C GLN A 60 34.30 -13.91 13.65
N PHE A 61 33.16 -13.41 13.19
CA PHE A 61 32.41 -12.37 13.88
C PHE A 61 31.93 -12.83 15.27
N THR A 62 31.35 -14.03 15.37
CA THR A 62 30.85 -14.55 16.65
C THR A 62 31.98 -14.84 17.64
N GLU A 63 33.10 -15.39 17.18
CA GLU A 63 34.28 -15.64 18.01
C GLU A 63 34.90 -14.36 18.55
N SER A 64 35.11 -13.36 17.69
CA SER A 64 35.62 -12.06 18.12
C SER A 64 34.67 -11.35 19.11
N ASN A 65 33.36 -11.53 18.95
CA ASN A 65 32.33 -10.95 19.81
C ASN A 65 32.18 -11.66 21.18
N LYS A 66 32.68 -12.90 21.33
CA LYS A 66 32.72 -13.58 22.63
C LYS A 66 33.60 -12.82 23.63
N ASN A 67 34.69 -12.24 23.14
CA ASN A 67 35.72 -11.58 23.96
C ASN A 67 35.50 -10.06 24.16
N THR A 68 34.44 -9.48 23.57
CA THR A 68 34.13 -8.05 23.74
C THR A 68 33.20 -7.77 24.93
N ILE A 69 33.45 -6.66 25.62
CA ILE A 69 32.59 -6.16 26.72
C ILE A 69 31.21 -5.78 26.19
N ILE A 70 31.16 -5.05 25.06
CA ILE A 70 29.91 -4.70 24.38
C ILE A 70 29.59 -5.81 23.39
N LYS A 71 28.48 -6.51 23.60
CA LYS A 71 27.99 -7.53 22.70
C LYS A 71 27.39 -6.89 21.45
N ARG A 72 27.97 -7.24 20.30
CA ARG A 72 27.48 -6.87 18.98
C ARG A 72 26.40 -7.86 18.54
N THR A 73 25.42 -7.38 17.78
CA THR A 73 24.30 -8.19 17.25
C THR A 73 24.44 -8.41 15.75
N TYR A 74 23.49 -9.12 15.13
CA TYR A 74 23.46 -9.34 13.68
C TYR A 74 23.50 -8.04 12.87
N THR A 75 22.95 -6.93 13.39
CA THR A 75 23.02 -5.63 12.71
C THR A 75 24.46 -5.14 12.60
N SER A 76 25.33 -5.49 13.53
CA SER A 76 26.75 -5.08 13.47
C SER A 76 27.55 -5.93 12.49
N PHE A 77 27.17 -7.20 12.31
CA PHE A 77 27.73 -8.07 11.28
C PHE A 77 27.30 -7.60 9.89
N LEU A 78 25.99 -7.42 9.68
CA LEU A 78 25.45 -6.98 8.40
C LEU A 78 25.83 -5.55 8.06
N TYR A 79 25.99 -4.67 9.06
CA TYR A 79 26.61 -3.37 8.85
C TYR A 79 28.02 -3.50 8.28
N ARG A 80 28.77 -4.58 8.50
CA ARG A 80 30.09 -4.73 7.87
C ARG A 80 29.97 -5.36 6.50
N GLU A 81 29.25 -6.47 6.42
CA GLU A 81 29.37 -7.41 5.29
C GLU A 81 28.25 -7.33 4.25
N PHE A 82 27.11 -6.71 4.55
CA PHE A 82 25.91 -6.82 3.69
C PHE A 82 26.14 -6.27 2.28
N TYR A 83 26.82 -5.14 2.14
CA TYR A 83 27.11 -4.56 0.82
C TYR A 83 27.91 -5.52 -0.06
N ASP A 84 28.97 -6.10 0.48
CA ASP A 84 29.84 -7.03 -0.25
C ASP A 84 29.08 -8.29 -0.65
N PHE A 85 28.29 -8.84 0.29
CA PHE A 85 27.43 -9.99 0.00
C PHE A 85 26.41 -9.67 -1.09
N PHE A 86 25.74 -8.52 -1.00
CA PHE A 86 24.71 -8.13 -1.94
C PHE A 86 25.28 -7.84 -3.33
N SER A 87 26.37 -7.08 -3.40
CA SER A 87 27.06 -6.78 -4.66
C SER A 87 27.54 -8.06 -5.35
N PHE A 88 28.22 -8.96 -4.63
CA PHE A 88 28.63 -10.25 -5.18
C PHE A 88 27.44 -11.08 -5.67
N PHE A 89 26.36 -11.11 -4.90
CA PHE A 89 25.16 -11.90 -5.21
C PHE A 89 24.46 -11.41 -6.49
N LEU A 90 24.31 -10.10 -6.66
CA LEU A 90 23.74 -9.48 -7.87
C LEU A 90 24.54 -9.82 -9.12
N GLN A 91 25.86 -9.68 -9.06
CA GLN A 91 26.75 -9.92 -10.20
C GLN A 91 26.82 -11.40 -10.59
N THR A 92 26.93 -12.27 -9.60
CA THR A 92 27.28 -13.67 -9.82
C THR A 92 26.08 -14.52 -10.23
N PHE A 93 24.90 -14.23 -9.67
CA PHE A 93 23.71 -15.07 -9.85
C PHE A 93 22.59 -14.40 -10.67
N PHE A 94 22.62 -13.06 -10.82
CA PHE A 94 21.50 -12.31 -11.40
C PHE A 94 21.87 -11.42 -12.59
N GLY A 95 23.09 -11.53 -13.11
CA GLY A 95 23.48 -10.83 -14.35
C GLY A 95 23.42 -9.31 -14.27
N LEU A 96 23.56 -8.73 -13.07
CA LEU A 96 23.56 -7.28 -12.85
C LEU A 96 25.00 -6.78 -12.65
N ASN A 97 25.41 -5.68 -13.30
CA ASN A 97 26.75 -5.12 -13.17
C ASN A 97 26.95 -4.32 -11.86
N SER A 98 26.80 -4.99 -10.72
CA SER A 98 26.82 -4.33 -9.40
C SER A 98 28.15 -3.66 -9.03
N ARG A 99 29.28 -3.97 -9.68
CA ARG A 99 30.57 -3.32 -9.36
C ARG A 99 30.66 -1.88 -9.84
N GLU A 100 30.02 -1.59 -10.96
CA GLU A 100 30.07 -0.28 -11.62
C GLU A 100 28.72 0.46 -11.50
N SER A 101 27.63 -0.28 -11.29
CA SER A 101 26.27 0.27 -11.28
C SER A 101 25.63 0.40 -9.90
N LEU A 102 26.14 -0.24 -8.84
CA LEU A 102 25.53 -0.21 -7.51
C LEU A 102 26.27 0.71 -6.53
N ASP A 103 25.67 1.86 -6.27
CA ASP A 103 26.17 2.84 -5.31
C ASP A 103 25.42 2.73 -3.99
N LEU A 104 26.16 2.57 -2.89
CA LEU A 104 25.62 2.65 -1.54
C LEU A 104 25.55 4.10 -1.08
N VAL A 105 24.34 4.65 -1.02
CA VAL A 105 24.07 6.05 -0.65
C VAL A 105 24.12 6.20 0.87
N ILE A 106 23.39 5.34 1.58
CA ILE A 106 23.25 5.40 3.05
C ILE A 106 23.43 4.03 3.66
N LYS A 107 24.08 4.03 4.82
CA LYS A 107 24.39 2.85 5.60
C LYS A 107 24.31 3.18 7.08
N GLU A 108 23.18 2.86 7.70
CA GLU A 108 22.85 3.35 9.04
C GLU A 108 22.36 2.23 9.95
N LYS A 109 23.13 1.98 11.01
CA LYS A 109 22.67 1.12 12.11
C LYS A 109 21.78 1.96 13.03
N ILE A 110 20.46 1.80 12.88
CA ILE A 110 19.48 2.50 13.71
C ILE A 110 19.58 1.99 15.15
N SER A 111 19.55 0.66 15.32
CA SER A 111 19.56 0.04 16.64
C SER A 111 20.21 -1.35 16.65
N TYR A 112 20.01 -2.08 17.75
CA TYR A 112 20.49 -3.46 17.86
C TYR A 112 19.70 -4.43 16.97
N THR A 113 18.49 -4.06 16.58
CA THR A 113 17.59 -4.88 15.75
C THR A 113 17.44 -4.36 14.33
N ASP A 114 17.60 -3.05 14.12
CA ASP A 114 17.25 -2.40 12.85
C ASP A 114 18.48 -1.74 12.19
N LEU A 115 18.61 -1.94 10.88
CA LEU A 115 19.69 -1.47 10.03
C LEU A 115 19.15 -1.12 8.65
N LEU A 116 19.52 0.05 8.13
CA LEU A 116 19.07 0.56 6.83
C LEU A 116 20.23 0.69 5.84
N PHE A 117 19.91 0.38 4.60
CA PHE A 117 20.76 0.64 3.44
C PHE A 117 19.94 1.32 2.34
N GLU A 118 20.45 2.39 1.78
CA GLU A 118 19.88 3.03 0.58
C GLU A 118 20.87 2.88 -0.57
N PHE A 119 20.37 2.47 -1.72
CA PHE A 119 21.17 2.18 -2.91
C PHE A 119 20.64 2.92 -4.13
N ASN A 120 21.56 3.33 -4.98
CA ASN A 120 21.28 3.67 -6.37
C ASN A 120 21.80 2.55 -7.27
N TYR A 121 20.94 2.01 -8.14
CA TYR A 121 21.37 1.11 -9.20
C TYR A 121 21.18 1.77 -10.58
N TYR A 122 22.28 2.03 -11.26
CA TYR A 122 22.29 2.64 -12.60
C TYR A 122 22.19 1.56 -13.68
N LEU A 123 21.06 1.53 -14.39
CA LEU A 123 20.84 0.62 -15.50
C LEU A 123 21.64 1.07 -16.72
N SER A 124 22.38 0.14 -17.32
CA SER A 124 22.93 0.30 -18.66
C SER A 124 21.81 0.28 -19.71
N GLU A 125 22.08 0.85 -20.90
CA GLU A 125 21.11 0.83 -22.01
C GLU A 125 20.71 -0.59 -22.43
N LYS A 126 21.63 -1.56 -22.34
CA LYS A 126 21.31 -2.96 -22.65
C LYS A 126 20.41 -3.59 -21.59
N GLU A 127 20.65 -3.36 -20.30
CA GLU A 127 19.75 -3.83 -19.23
C GLU A 127 18.36 -3.23 -19.38
N LYS A 128 18.27 -1.93 -19.69
CA LYS A 128 17.00 -1.26 -19.97
C LYS A 128 16.23 -1.95 -21.10
N GLN A 129 16.88 -2.16 -22.24
CA GLN A 129 16.27 -2.85 -23.37
C GLN A 129 15.76 -4.24 -22.99
N LEU A 130 16.57 -5.02 -22.26
CA LEU A 130 16.18 -6.35 -21.80
C LEU A 130 14.97 -6.33 -20.85
N PHE A 131 14.92 -5.37 -19.92
CA PHE A 131 13.76 -5.21 -19.04
C PHE A 131 12.50 -4.74 -19.80
N GLU A 132 12.64 -3.92 -20.83
CA GLU A 132 11.53 -3.51 -21.71
C GLU A 132 11.00 -4.69 -22.54
N GLU A 133 11.89 -5.48 -23.16
CA GLU A 133 11.54 -6.70 -23.90
C GLU A 133 10.84 -7.72 -22.98
N PHE A 134 11.39 -7.90 -21.78
CA PHE A 134 10.80 -8.74 -20.75
C PHE A 134 9.40 -8.24 -20.34
N SER A 135 9.24 -6.93 -20.14
CA SER A 135 7.96 -6.29 -19.82
C SER A 135 6.89 -6.58 -20.88
N GLN A 136 7.27 -6.43 -22.15
CA GLN A 136 6.39 -6.70 -23.29
C GLN A 136 6.01 -8.18 -23.37
N SER A 137 6.95 -9.10 -23.08
CA SER A 137 6.70 -10.55 -23.12
C SER A 137 5.65 -11.05 -22.12
N LEU A 138 5.43 -10.24 -21.07
CA LEU A 138 4.49 -10.48 -19.96
C LEU A 138 3.24 -9.61 -20.04
N ASP A 139 2.95 -9.01 -21.20
CA ASP A 139 1.81 -8.11 -21.44
C ASP A 139 1.73 -6.95 -20.43
N ASN A 140 2.88 -6.45 -19.96
CA ASN A 140 2.98 -5.39 -18.95
C ASN A 140 2.22 -5.68 -17.62
N ASN A 141 2.06 -6.97 -17.26
CA ASN A 141 1.17 -7.43 -16.18
C ASN A 141 1.52 -6.99 -14.73
N ILE A 142 2.51 -6.13 -14.49
CA ILE A 142 2.81 -5.64 -13.13
C ILE A 142 2.14 -4.30 -12.78
N LYS A 143 1.15 -3.84 -13.57
CA LYS A 143 0.17 -2.79 -13.22
C LYS A 143 0.73 -1.70 -12.29
N GLY A 144 1.84 -1.07 -12.67
CA GLY A 144 2.49 0.03 -11.95
C GLY A 144 3.90 -0.25 -11.41
N LEU A 145 4.31 -1.50 -11.15
CA LEU A 145 5.67 -1.77 -10.68
C LEU A 145 6.64 -1.84 -11.87
N PHE A 146 7.68 -1.00 -11.86
CA PHE A 146 8.78 -1.10 -12.80
C PHE A 146 9.48 -2.47 -12.64
N TYR A 147 9.65 -3.21 -13.73
CA TYR A 147 10.26 -4.55 -13.72
C TYR A 147 11.63 -4.63 -13.03
N PRO A 148 12.56 -3.67 -13.21
CA PRO A 148 13.81 -3.64 -12.45
C PRO A 148 13.59 -3.66 -10.94
N THR A 149 12.62 -2.90 -10.44
CA THR A 149 12.25 -2.87 -9.01
C THR A 149 11.69 -4.20 -8.54
N ALA A 150 10.81 -4.82 -9.33
CA ALA A 150 10.28 -6.16 -9.04
C ALA A 150 11.41 -7.19 -8.95
N TYR A 151 12.36 -7.12 -9.87
CA TYR A 151 13.51 -8.02 -9.93
C TYR A 151 14.39 -7.88 -8.68
N ILE A 152 14.76 -6.64 -8.32
CA ILE A 152 15.56 -6.34 -7.12
C ILE A 152 14.85 -6.81 -5.83
N PHE A 153 13.53 -6.63 -5.73
CA PHE A 153 12.74 -7.10 -4.58
C PHE A 153 12.96 -8.59 -4.29
N PHE A 154 12.84 -9.45 -5.30
CA PHE A 154 12.97 -10.91 -5.09
C PHE A 154 14.42 -11.33 -4.83
N ILE A 155 15.40 -10.63 -5.41
CA ILE A 155 16.81 -10.89 -5.12
C ILE A 155 17.12 -10.61 -3.65
N ILE A 156 16.66 -9.47 -3.13
CA ILE A 156 16.87 -9.09 -1.72
C ILE A 156 16.20 -10.10 -0.77
N GLU A 157 14.94 -10.47 -1.02
CA GLU A 157 14.24 -11.46 -0.20
C GLU A 157 14.95 -12.82 -0.22
N THR A 158 15.45 -13.25 -1.39
CA THR A 158 16.19 -14.52 -1.54
C THR A 158 17.52 -14.48 -0.78
N LEU A 159 18.29 -13.39 -0.91
CA LEU A 159 19.52 -13.20 -0.15
C LEU A 159 19.25 -13.19 1.36
N GLY A 160 18.17 -12.53 1.78
CA GLY A 160 17.72 -12.50 3.18
C GLY A 160 17.47 -13.89 3.74
N ILE A 161 16.81 -14.77 2.99
CA ILE A 161 16.58 -16.18 3.39
C ILE A 161 17.91 -16.93 3.54
N ILE A 162 18.85 -16.75 2.62
CA ILE A 162 20.16 -17.42 2.62
C ILE A 162 20.97 -17.00 3.85
N ILE A 163 21.17 -15.70 4.05
CA ILE A 163 21.97 -15.19 5.18
C ILE A 163 21.31 -15.59 6.50
N LYS A 164 19.97 -15.50 6.61
CA LYS A 164 19.23 -15.95 7.79
C LYS A 164 19.48 -17.43 8.08
N GLY A 165 19.40 -18.28 7.05
CA GLY A 165 19.63 -19.72 7.18
C GLY A 165 21.05 -20.07 7.64
N ILE A 166 22.06 -19.32 7.20
CA ILE A 166 23.47 -19.56 7.56
C ILE A 166 23.80 -19.06 8.97
N THR A 167 23.26 -17.90 9.35
CA THR A 167 23.56 -17.25 10.63
C THR A 167 22.64 -17.73 11.78
N GLU A 168 21.52 -18.37 11.44
CA GLU A 168 20.47 -18.83 12.35
C GLU A 168 19.90 -17.73 13.25
N GLN A 169 19.99 -16.47 12.82
CA GLN A 169 19.47 -15.32 13.56
C GLN A 169 18.02 -14.98 13.17
N ASN A 170 17.26 -14.42 14.09
CA ASN A 170 15.84 -14.10 13.90
C ASN A 170 15.59 -12.74 13.24
N PHE A 171 16.29 -12.40 12.17
CA PHE A 171 16.04 -11.19 11.38
C PHE A 171 15.26 -11.47 10.09
N LYS A 172 14.85 -10.39 9.40
CA LYS A 172 14.32 -10.36 8.04
C LYS A 172 15.07 -9.26 7.27
N ILE A 173 15.38 -9.52 5.99
CA ILE A 173 15.88 -8.51 5.06
C ILE A 173 14.79 -8.28 4.02
N SER A 174 14.36 -7.04 3.84
CA SER A 174 13.29 -6.68 2.90
C SER A 174 13.59 -5.39 2.15
N LEU A 175 13.09 -5.31 0.92
CA LEU A 175 13.01 -4.07 0.16
C LEU A 175 11.77 -3.29 0.61
N GLU A 176 11.98 -2.10 1.14
CA GLU A 176 10.94 -1.30 1.81
C GLU A 176 10.45 -0.11 0.97
N GLY A 177 11.20 0.24 -0.06
CA GLY A 177 10.98 1.43 -0.88
C GLY A 177 11.75 1.36 -2.19
N ALA A 178 11.17 1.81 -3.31
CA ALA A 178 11.96 2.14 -4.48
C ALA A 178 11.32 3.21 -5.36
N THR A 179 12.16 3.99 -6.02
CA THR A 179 11.83 4.96 -7.05
C THR A 179 12.64 4.66 -8.31
N TYR A 180 12.06 4.98 -9.46
CA TYR A 180 12.72 4.88 -10.74
C TYR A 180 12.80 6.29 -11.33
N SER A 181 14.00 6.75 -11.65
CA SER A 181 14.21 8.04 -12.31
C SER A 181 14.94 7.84 -13.63
N SER A 182 14.48 8.55 -14.66
CA SER A 182 15.12 8.64 -15.98
C SER A 182 15.73 10.03 -16.23
N GLU A 183 15.91 10.84 -15.18
CA GLU A 183 16.46 12.18 -15.29
C GLU A 183 17.95 12.13 -15.70
N ASN A 184 18.33 12.97 -16.68
CA ASN A 184 19.70 13.14 -17.19
C ASN A 184 20.33 11.90 -17.87
N GLU A 185 19.57 11.16 -18.69
CA GLU A 185 20.06 10.03 -19.52
C GLU A 185 20.65 8.84 -18.73
N ARG A 186 20.56 8.85 -17.39
CA ARG A 186 20.94 7.71 -16.54
C ARG A 186 19.72 7.19 -15.81
N ASN A 187 19.19 6.06 -16.29
CA ASN A 187 18.09 5.38 -15.63
C ASN A 187 18.60 4.78 -14.31
N CYS A 188 18.01 5.21 -13.20
CA CYS A 188 18.41 4.82 -11.86
C CYS A 188 17.22 4.24 -11.10
N VAL A 189 17.45 3.09 -10.45
CA VAL A 189 16.56 2.58 -9.40
C VAL A 189 17.16 2.99 -8.07
N ASN A 190 16.54 3.96 -7.37
CA ASN A 190 16.89 4.27 -5.99
C ASN A 190 16.01 3.44 -5.05
N PHE A 191 16.58 2.68 -4.13
CA PHE A 191 15.82 1.76 -3.28
C PHE A 191 16.37 1.62 -1.86
N LEU A 192 15.45 1.35 -0.92
CA LEU A 192 15.72 1.23 0.51
C LEU A 192 15.56 -0.22 0.96
N VAL A 193 16.60 -0.76 1.57
CA VAL A 193 16.64 -2.09 2.19
C VAL A 193 16.69 -1.94 3.71
N ILE A 194 15.88 -2.72 4.42
CA ILE A 194 15.96 -2.85 5.86
C ILE A 194 16.38 -4.26 6.26
N VAL A 195 17.20 -4.35 7.30
CA VAL A 195 17.40 -5.54 8.11
C VAL A 195 16.75 -5.26 9.45
N LYS A 196 15.74 -6.04 9.82
CA LYS A 196 14.95 -5.85 11.05
C LYS A 196 14.66 -7.16 11.76
N ASP A 197 14.25 -7.09 13.01
CA ASP A 197 13.75 -8.26 13.74
C ASP A 197 12.55 -8.87 12.97
N SER A 198 12.54 -10.20 12.81
CA SER A 198 11.46 -10.89 12.09
C SER A 198 10.13 -10.93 12.84
N ARG A 199 10.12 -10.63 14.15
CA ARG A 199 8.95 -10.57 15.04
C ARG A 199 8.06 -11.80 14.91
N LYS A 200 8.69 -12.96 14.73
CA LYS A 200 8.04 -14.22 14.38
C LYS A 200 6.93 -14.59 15.37
N GLU A 201 7.20 -14.46 16.66
CA GLU A 201 6.24 -14.80 17.73
C GLU A 201 5.03 -13.85 17.73
N LEU A 202 5.26 -12.55 17.58
CA LEU A 202 4.20 -11.55 17.44
C LEU A 202 3.28 -11.91 16.27
N TYR A 203 3.84 -12.12 15.08
CA TYR A 203 3.04 -12.45 13.90
C TYR A 203 2.31 -13.79 14.03
N GLU A 204 2.92 -14.78 14.68
CA GLU A 204 2.27 -16.07 14.94
C GLU A 204 1.05 -15.92 15.86
N TYR A 205 1.20 -15.21 16.98
CA TYR A 205 0.10 -14.99 17.92
C TYR A 205 -0.99 -14.08 17.35
N TYR A 206 -0.60 -13.04 16.59
CA TYR A 206 -1.52 -12.15 15.90
C TYR A 206 -2.34 -12.91 14.84
N TYR A 207 -1.69 -13.72 14.01
CA TYR A 207 -2.38 -14.58 13.04
C TYR A 207 -3.35 -15.55 13.72
N LYS A 208 -2.96 -16.16 14.86
CA LYS A 208 -3.88 -17.00 15.63
C LYS A 208 -5.09 -16.19 16.10
N MET A 209 -4.93 -14.99 16.65
CA MET A 209 -6.06 -14.14 17.02
C MET A 209 -7.02 -13.90 15.84
N VAL A 210 -6.49 -13.54 14.68
CA VAL A 210 -7.27 -13.33 13.45
C VAL A 210 -8.01 -14.61 13.05
N LEU A 211 -7.31 -15.73 13.00
CA LEU A 211 -7.88 -17.03 12.65
C LEU A 211 -8.97 -17.46 13.65
N TYR A 212 -8.85 -17.13 14.93
CA TYR A 212 -9.87 -17.44 15.94
C TYR A 212 -11.19 -16.74 15.59
N TYR A 213 -11.14 -15.44 15.30
CA TYR A 213 -12.33 -14.68 14.93
C TYR A 213 -12.92 -15.12 13.59
N PHE A 214 -12.08 -15.46 12.61
CA PHE A 214 -12.54 -15.99 11.33
C PHE A 214 -13.29 -17.33 11.49
N LEU A 215 -12.68 -18.29 12.20
CA LEU A 215 -13.28 -19.62 12.36
C LEU A 215 -14.59 -19.57 13.17
N LYS A 216 -14.71 -18.67 14.15
CA LYS A 216 -15.91 -18.52 15.00
C LYS A 216 -17.17 -18.12 14.21
N GLN A 217 -17.03 -17.62 12.99
CA GLN A 217 -18.15 -17.28 12.11
C GLN A 217 -18.89 -18.53 11.59
N PHE A 218 -18.27 -19.70 11.65
CA PHE A 218 -18.82 -20.95 11.14
C PHE A 218 -19.37 -21.82 12.28
N GLY A 219 -20.70 -21.83 12.46
CA GLY A 219 -21.36 -22.56 13.55
C GLY A 219 -21.17 -24.08 13.55
N THR A 220 -20.74 -24.68 12.44
CA THR A 220 -20.45 -26.11 12.31
C THR A 220 -19.08 -26.51 12.85
N ILE A 221 -18.18 -25.56 13.09
CA ILE A 221 -16.86 -25.84 13.66
C ILE A 221 -17.01 -26.01 15.20
N PRO A 222 -16.62 -27.18 15.76
CA PRO A 222 -16.79 -27.44 17.18
C PRO A 222 -15.85 -26.60 18.03
N GLU A 223 -16.24 -26.30 19.27
CA GLU A 223 -15.44 -25.43 20.16
C GLU A 223 -14.01 -25.92 20.39
N SER A 224 -13.84 -27.25 20.45
CA SER A 224 -12.53 -27.89 20.59
C SER A 224 -11.54 -27.53 19.47
N ALA A 225 -12.04 -27.18 18.28
CA ALA A 225 -11.22 -26.74 17.16
C ALA A 225 -10.61 -25.35 17.35
N TYR A 226 -11.23 -24.51 18.19
CA TYR A 226 -10.78 -23.16 18.51
C TYR A 226 -9.74 -23.14 19.62
N ASN A 227 -9.68 -24.16 20.49
CA ASN A 227 -8.84 -24.15 21.70
C ASN A 227 -7.36 -23.80 21.42
N SER A 228 -6.77 -24.37 20.36
CA SER A 228 -5.38 -24.07 19.97
C SER A 228 -5.18 -22.62 19.53
N VAL A 229 -6.20 -22.05 18.89
CA VAL A 229 -6.18 -20.71 18.31
C VAL A 229 -6.51 -19.65 19.38
N LEU A 230 -7.46 -19.94 20.27
CA LEU A 230 -7.78 -19.16 21.45
C LEU A 230 -6.57 -19.04 22.39
N LYS A 231 -5.85 -20.15 22.63
CA LYS A 231 -4.57 -20.11 23.37
C LYS A 231 -3.56 -19.16 22.71
N GLY A 232 -3.51 -19.11 21.38
CA GLY A 232 -2.67 -18.16 20.66
C GLY A 232 -3.09 -16.71 20.86
N LYS A 233 -4.40 -16.43 20.88
CA LYS A 233 -4.94 -15.11 21.19
C LYS A 233 -4.58 -14.66 22.60
N GLU A 234 -4.75 -15.51 23.62
CA GLU A 234 -4.41 -15.14 25.00
C GLU A 234 -2.91 -14.88 25.15
N LYS A 235 -2.07 -15.73 24.52
CA LYS A 235 -0.62 -15.51 24.45
C LYS A 235 -0.23 -14.18 23.80
N LEU A 236 -0.99 -13.66 22.84
CA LEU A 236 -0.73 -12.34 22.26
C LEU A 236 -0.86 -11.23 23.32
N TYR A 237 -1.91 -11.29 24.15
CA TYR A 237 -2.12 -10.32 25.22
C TYR A 237 -1.08 -10.46 26.33
N GLU A 238 -0.72 -11.69 26.72
CA GLU A 238 0.37 -11.96 27.66
C GLU A 238 1.68 -11.38 27.13
N PHE A 239 2.04 -11.69 25.88
CA PHE A 239 3.23 -11.17 25.21
C PHE A 239 3.23 -9.63 25.13
N ALA A 240 2.09 -9.01 24.85
CA ALA A 240 1.96 -7.56 24.80
C ALA A 240 2.18 -6.92 26.18
N LEU A 241 1.66 -7.53 27.25
CA LEU A 241 1.86 -7.07 28.62
C LEU A 241 3.33 -7.23 29.06
N GLU A 242 3.95 -8.37 28.78
CA GLU A 242 5.36 -8.65 29.09
C GLU A 242 6.31 -7.73 28.32
N SER A 243 5.97 -7.41 27.07
CA SER A 243 6.77 -6.53 26.22
C SER A 243 6.55 -5.03 26.51
N TYR A 244 5.58 -4.67 27.34
CA TYR A 244 5.31 -3.27 27.63
C TYR A 244 6.35 -2.70 28.58
N SER A 245 7.29 -1.93 28.02
CA SER A 245 8.24 -1.11 28.78
C SER A 245 8.26 0.30 28.18
N PRO A 246 7.86 1.35 28.93
CA PRO A 246 7.81 2.71 28.40
C PRO A 246 9.15 3.17 27.83
N LYS A 247 10.26 2.85 28.53
CA LYS A 247 11.61 3.19 28.06
C LYS A 247 11.96 2.50 26.75
N GLN A 248 11.78 1.18 26.67
CA GLN A 248 12.12 0.43 25.46
C GLN A 248 11.18 0.77 24.30
N ASN A 249 9.90 1.00 24.57
CA ASN A 249 8.92 1.39 23.56
C ASN A 249 9.22 2.79 23.01
N LYS A 250 9.73 3.72 23.82
CA LYS A 250 10.23 5.02 23.34
C LYS A 250 11.39 4.87 22.37
N GLU A 251 12.37 4.03 22.70
CA GLU A 251 13.52 3.75 21.84
C GLU A 251 13.07 3.11 20.52
N ARG A 252 12.24 2.05 20.58
CA ARG A 252 11.69 1.40 19.38
C ARG A 252 10.81 2.32 18.54
N LEU A 253 10.11 3.26 19.17
CA LEU A 253 9.28 4.23 18.47
C LEU A 253 10.13 5.22 17.67
N VAL A 254 11.30 5.63 18.21
CA VAL A 254 12.27 6.42 17.46
C VAL A 254 12.72 5.66 16.22
N ASP A 255 13.05 4.38 16.36
CA ASP A 255 13.47 3.53 15.22
C ASP A 255 12.38 3.45 14.14
N LEU A 256 11.12 3.21 14.55
CA LEU A 256 9.97 3.14 13.64
C LEU A 256 9.72 4.45 12.90
N LEU A 257 9.75 5.58 13.61
CA LEU A 257 9.53 6.90 13.02
C LEU A 257 10.68 7.30 12.10
N TYR A 258 11.91 6.89 12.43
CA TYR A 258 13.06 7.09 11.55
C TYR A 258 12.91 6.28 10.26
N TYR A 259 12.44 5.03 10.35
CA TYR A 259 12.08 4.23 9.17
C TYR A 259 11.06 4.95 8.27
N PHE A 260 9.97 5.49 8.84
CA PHE A 260 8.99 6.24 8.04
C PHE A 260 9.57 7.50 7.43
N TYR A 261 10.39 8.24 8.18
CA TYR A 261 11.10 9.41 7.68
C TYR A 261 11.92 9.06 6.44
N ARG A 262 12.80 8.04 6.53
CA ARG A 262 13.65 7.59 5.41
C ARG A 262 12.83 7.15 4.21
N LYS A 263 11.77 6.38 4.43
CA LYS A 263 10.91 5.88 3.37
C LYS A 263 10.14 6.99 2.66
N CYS A 264 9.60 7.95 3.40
CA CYS A 264 8.91 9.09 2.82
C CYS A 264 9.89 10.01 2.06
N GLU A 265 11.12 10.19 2.55
CA GLU A 265 12.17 10.92 1.83
C GLU A 265 12.54 10.25 0.51
N LEU A 266 12.82 8.93 0.53
CA LEU A 266 13.13 8.15 -0.66
C LEU A 266 12.05 8.33 -1.74
N LEU A 267 10.79 8.15 -1.35
CA LEU A 267 9.65 8.19 -2.29
C LEU A 267 9.16 9.63 -2.57
N ASN A 268 9.71 10.62 -1.87
CA ASN A 268 9.28 12.03 -1.86
C ASN A 268 7.75 12.20 -1.70
N ASN A 269 7.13 11.42 -0.80
CA ASN A 269 5.70 11.45 -0.54
C ASN A 269 5.31 10.93 0.85
N PHE A 270 4.09 11.26 1.31
CA PHE A 270 3.61 10.91 2.66
C PHE A 270 2.83 9.58 2.74
N CYS A 271 2.56 8.92 1.61
CA CYS A 271 1.73 7.71 1.56
C CYS A 271 2.15 6.63 2.59
N PRO A 272 3.46 6.35 2.79
CA PRO A 272 3.89 5.33 3.74
C PRO A 272 3.48 5.56 5.20
N ILE A 273 3.21 6.81 5.61
CA ILE A 273 2.89 7.16 6.99
C ILE A 273 1.41 7.47 7.21
N LEU A 274 0.58 7.55 6.15
CA LEU A 274 -0.81 8.03 6.28
C LEU A 274 -1.65 7.15 7.22
N ASP A 275 -1.66 5.83 7.05
CA ASP A 275 -2.48 4.96 7.91
C ASP A 275 -1.95 4.91 9.34
N PHE A 276 -0.63 4.97 9.53
CA PHE A 276 -0.02 5.12 10.86
C PHE A 276 -0.42 6.45 11.53
N PHE A 277 -0.45 7.53 10.75
CA PHE A 277 -0.90 8.85 11.19
C PHE A 277 -2.37 8.78 11.64
N SER A 278 -3.24 8.17 10.82
CA SER A 278 -4.66 7.98 11.12
C SER A 278 -4.87 7.12 12.37
N PHE A 279 -4.13 6.01 12.50
CA PHE A 279 -4.13 5.15 13.67
C PHE A 279 -3.85 5.96 14.93
N ILE A 280 -2.76 6.73 14.97
CA ILE A 280 -2.42 7.53 16.16
C ILE A 280 -3.50 8.58 16.44
N CYS A 281 -3.85 9.35 15.42
CA CYS A 281 -4.68 10.53 15.60
C CYS A 281 -6.11 10.16 16.00
N SER A 282 -6.68 9.08 15.48
CA SER A 282 -8.00 8.62 15.90
C SER A 282 -8.03 8.19 17.37
N ARG A 283 -6.93 7.63 17.90
CA ARG A 283 -6.85 7.27 19.33
C ARG A 283 -6.60 8.48 20.24
N VAL A 284 -5.97 9.54 19.73
CA VAL A 284 -5.94 10.84 20.45
C VAL A 284 -7.36 11.43 20.53
N GLU A 285 -8.21 11.25 19.52
CA GLU A 285 -9.62 11.70 19.57
C GLU A 285 -10.47 10.90 20.57
N ASP A 286 -10.17 9.62 20.77
CA ASP A 286 -10.75 8.81 21.85
C ASP A 286 -10.22 9.16 23.26
N SER A 287 -9.28 10.11 23.34
CA SER A 287 -8.58 10.50 24.55
C SER A 287 -9.13 11.80 25.16
N ILE A 288 -8.76 12.10 26.41
CA ILE A 288 -9.14 13.35 27.08
C ILE A 288 -8.33 14.57 26.60
N PHE A 289 -7.44 14.38 25.62
CA PHE A 289 -6.49 15.40 25.17
C PHE A 289 -6.82 15.93 23.78
N SER A 290 -6.37 17.15 23.50
CA SER A 290 -6.45 17.76 22.18
C SER A 290 -5.12 17.59 21.43
N LYS A 291 -5.17 17.02 20.21
CA LYS A 291 -3.99 16.88 19.31
C LYS A 291 -3.21 18.19 19.21
N LYS A 292 -3.93 19.29 18.92
CA LYS A 292 -3.36 20.63 18.74
C LYS A 292 -2.71 21.16 20.00
N ASP A 293 -3.32 20.90 21.16
CA ASP A 293 -2.77 21.39 22.43
C ASP A 293 -1.50 20.65 22.81
N ILE A 294 -1.47 19.32 22.62
CA ILE A 294 -0.25 18.52 22.83
C ILE A 294 0.85 19.05 21.89
N ILE A 295 0.58 19.19 20.59
CA ILE A 295 1.61 19.64 19.63
C ILE A 295 2.10 21.05 19.97
N LYS A 296 1.20 21.98 20.33
CA LYS A 296 1.60 23.35 20.69
C LYS A 296 2.43 23.41 21.98
N LYS A 297 1.94 22.77 23.05
CA LYS A 297 2.50 22.89 24.40
C LYS A 297 3.69 21.98 24.62
N ASP A 298 3.64 20.76 24.10
CA ASP A 298 4.61 19.71 24.43
C ASP A 298 5.68 19.54 23.33
N TYR A 299 5.46 20.09 22.12
CA TYR A 299 6.40 20.04 21.00
C TYR A 299 6.85 21.42 20.50
N LEU A 300 5.97 22.22 19.89
CA LEU A 300 6.33 23.47 19.21
C LEU A 300 6.83 24.57 20.17
N SER A 301 6.48 24.51 21.45
CA SER A 301 6.99 25.40 22.50
C SER A 301 8.52 25.29 22.68
N LYS A 302 9.11 24.14 22.35
CA LYS A 302 10.54 23.85 22.50
C LYS A 302 11.41 24.43 21.38
N PHE A 303 10.80 24.98 20.32
CA PHE A 303 11.49 25.54 19.17
C PHE A 303 11.41 27.06 19.16
N ASN A 304 12.53 27.71 18.81
CA ASN A 304 12.63 29.15 18.62
C ASN A 304 12.14 29.61 17.23
N PHE A 305 11.15 28.92 16.67
CA PHE A 305 10.50 29.32 15.40
C PHE A 305 9.56 30.50 15.61
N SER A 306 9.33 31.30 14.57
CA SER A 306 8.30 32.33 14.65
C SER A 306 6.91 31.72 14.83
N VAL A 307 5.97 32.56 15.26
CA VAL A 307 4.55 32.19 15.31
C VAL A 307 4.03 31.79 13.93
N ALA A 308 4.51 32.43 12.85
CA ALA A 308 4.11 32.10 11.48
C ALA A 308 4.56 30.68 11.08
N LYS A 309 5.83 30.33 11.31
CA LYS A 309 6.36 28.99 11.00
C LYS A 309 5.71 27.90 11.85
N LYS A 310 5.48 28.15 13.15
CA LYS A 310 4.72 27.23 14.03
C LYS A 310 3.28 27.01 13.53
N ASN A 311 2.59 28.07 13.11
CA ASN A 311 1.24 27.97 12.56
C ASN A 311 1.22 27.25 11.21
N SER A 312 2.25 27.43 10.39
CA SER A 312 2.38 26.74 9.10
C SER A 312 2.53 25.23 9.29
N LEU A 313 3.40 24.80 10.22
CA LEU A 313 3.54 23.41 10.61
C LEU A 313 2.23 22.80 11.12
N LEU A 314 1.44 23.55 11.91
CA LEU A 314 0.13 23.09 12.37
C LEU A 314 -0.89 22.95 11.23
N ARG A 315 -0.90 23.87 10.26
CA ARG A 315 -1.78 23.76 9.09
C ARG A 315 -1.45 22.55 8.24
N ILE A 316 -0.17 22.28 8.05
CA ILE A 316 0.29 21.08 7.33
C ILE A 316 -0.07 19.81 8.10
N PHE A 317 0.12 19.78 9.42
CA PHE A 317 -0.33 18.67 10.27
C PHE A 317 -1.83 18.44 10.16
N ASP A 318 -2.65 19.49 10.28
CA ASP A 318 -4.12 19.41 10.16
C ASP A 318 -4.57 18.90 8.78
N TYR A 319 -3.86 19.31 7.71
CA TYR A 319 -4.11 18.80 6.37
C TYR A 319 -3.85 17.29 6.31
N LEU A 320 -2.69 16.83 6.78
CA LEU A 320 -2.32 15.41 6.80
C LEU A 320 -3.25 14.58 7.70
N ASP A 321 -3.68 15.10 8.84
CA ASP A 321 -4.64 14.44 9.76
C ASP A 321 -5.99 14.17 9.06
N ARG A 322 -6.53 15.19 8.39
CA ARG A 322 -7.79 15.05 7.65
C ARG A 322 -7.67 14.11 6.46
N ARG A 323 -6.56 14.20 5.72
CA ARG A 323 -6.37 13.37 4.52
C ARG A 323 -5.97 11.93 4.85
N SER A 324 -5.25 11.69 5.94
CA SER A 324 -4.99 10.34 6.44
C SER A 324 -6.28 9.66 6.90
N THR A 325 -7.16 10.36 7.62
CA THR A 325 -8.49 9.84 8.00
C THR A 325 -9.33 9.49 6.79
N LEU A 326 -9.35 10.35 5.75
CA LEU A 326 -10.07 10.08 4.51
C LEU A 326 -9.50 8.86 3.76
N SER A 327 -8.17 8.79 3.64
CA SER A 327 -7.47 7.66 3.03
C SER A 327 -7.79 6.35 3.74
N SER A 328 -7.64 6.33 5.07
CA SER A 328 -7.93 5.16 5.90
C SER A 328 -9.39 4.73 5.81
N THR A 329 -10.33 5.68 5.72
CA THR A 329 -11.77 5.39 5.51
C THR A 329 -12.01 4.63 4.20
N PHE A 330 -11.39 5.07 3.09
CA PHE A 330 -11.50 4.35 1.82
C PHE A 330 -10.81 2.98 1.91
N LEU A 331 -9.64 2.92 2.55
CA LEU A 331 -8.89 1.67 2.65
C LEU A 331 -9.56 0.62 3.49
N ALA A 332 -10.10 0.96 4.66
CA ALA A 332 -10.83 0.02 5.51
C ALA A 332 -12.01 -0.66 4.79
N ASN A 333 -12.49 -0.09 3.67
CA ASN A 333 -13.54 -0.66 2.84
C ASN A 333 -13.04 -1.47 1.64
N ASN A 334 -11.72 -1.56 1.41
CA ASN A 334 -11.09 -2.34 0.35
C ASN A 334 -11.03 -3.84 0.69
N LEU A 335 -12.17 -4.46 0.99
CA LEU A 335 -12.29 -5.87 1.40
C LEU A 335 -12.40 -6.81 0.18
N PRO A 336 -12.05 -8.11 0.30
CA PRO A 336 -11.82 -8.98 -0.86
C PRO A 336 -13.06 -9.29 -1.72
N SER A 337 -14.27 -9.20 -1.17
CA SER A 337 -15.46 -9.57 -1.93
C SER A 337 -15.81 -8.52 -3.01
N ILE A 338 -16.25 -8.96 -4.19
CA ILE A 338 -16.74 -8.07 -5.27
C ILE A 338 -17.82 -7.10 -4.78
N LYS A 339 -18.70 -7.54 -3.87
CA LYS A 339 -19.70 -6.66 -3.25
C LYS A 339 -19.05 -5.55 -2.41
N SER A 340 -17.99 -5.87 -1.67
CA SER A 340 -17.24 -4.87 -0.91
C SER A 340 -16.49 -3.91 -1.82
N GLN A 341 -15.93 -4.41 -2.92
CA GLN A 341 -15.31 -3.57 -3.94
C GLN A 341 -16.31 -2.60 -4.56
N LEU A 342 -17.53 -3.05 -4.86
CA LEU A 342 -18.62 -2.15 -5.27
C LEU A 342 -18.98 -1.14 -4.17
N ASN A 343 -19.04 -1.55 -2.91
CA ASN A 343 -19.33 -0.64 -1.80
C ASN A 343 -18.25 0.45 -1.66
N LEU A 344 -16.97 0.10 -1.85
CA LEU A 344 -15.86 1.06 -1.89
C LEU A 344 -16.03 2.04 -3.06
N PHE A 345 -16.33 1.54 -4.26
CA PHE A 345 -16.62 2.36 -5.43
C PHE A 345 -17.73 3.38 -5.13
N LEU A 346 -18.84 2.90 -4.56
CA LEU A 346 -19.99 3.73 -4.19
C LEU A 346 -19.66 4.73 -3.07
N LEU A 347 -18.74 4.38 -2.16
CA LEU A 347 -18.32 5.25 -1.06
C LEU A 347 -17.58 6.48 -1.57
N TYR A 348 -16.53 6.32 -2.40
CA TYR A 348 -15.85 7.49 -2.95
C TYR A 348 -16.71 8.20 -3.98
N LYS A 349 -17.57 7.47 -4.73
CA LYS A 349 -18.58 8.12 -5.59
C LYS A 349 -19.47 9.04 -4.77
N LYS A 350 -20.01 8.57 -3.64
CA LYS A 350 -20.86 9.40 -2.77
C LYS A 350 -20.09 10.62 -2.27
N TYR A 351 -18.82 10.44 -1.92
CA TYR A 351 -17.94 11.52 -1.46
C TYR A 351 -17.72 12.60 -2.54
N TYR A 352 -17.38 12.22 -3.76
CA TYR A 352 -17.04 13.17 -4.83
C TYR A 352 -18.28 13.71 -5.58
N PHE A 353 -19.27 12.87 -5.85
CA PHE A 353 -20.40 13.22 -6.72
C PHE A 353 -21.64 13.70 -5.95
N GLY A 354 -21.72 13.41 -4.64
CA GLY A 354 -22.90 13.71 -3.82
C GLY A 354 -23.24 15.20 -3.71
N SER A 355 -22.29 16.09 -3.99
CA SER A 355 -22.43 17.54 -3.90
C SER A 355 -22.53 18.26 -5.26
N GLY A 356 -22.62 17.51 -6.37
CA GLY A 356 -22.78 18.06 -7.71
C GLY A 356 -21.52 18.67 -8.35
N LEU A 357 -21.65 19.12 -9.60
CA LEU A 357 -20.53 19.56 -10.45
C LEU A 357 -19.80 20.79 -9.89
N GLU A 358 -20.53 21.78 -9.37
CA GLU A 358 -19.94 23.02 -8.86
C GLU A 358 -18.94 22.75 -7.72
N THR A 359 -19.25 21.78 -6.86
CA THR A 359 -18.36 21.36 -5.76
C THR A 359 -17.08 20.70 -6.28
N LEU A 360 -17.12 20.03 -7.44
CA LEU A 360 -15.93 19.47 -8.08
C LEU A 360 -15.08 20.56 -8.75
N GLU A 361 -15.70 21.58 -9.35
CA GLU A 361 -14.99 22.64 -10.08
C GLU A 361 -14.37 23.70 -9.17
N ILE A 362 -14.95 23.98 -8.01
CA ILE A 362 -14.56 25.11 -7.15
C ILE A 362 -14.42 24.70 -5.67
N GLY A 363 -15.00 23.57 -5.26
CA GLY A 363 -15.01 23.13 -3.86
C GLY A 363 -13.70 22.51 -3.37
N ASN A 364 -13.62 22.29 -2.05
CA ASN A 364 -12.47 21.68 -1.38
C ASN A 364 -12.51 20.14 -1.35
N VAL A 365 -13.44 19.53 -2.08
CA VAL A 365 -13.62 18.07 -2.13
C VAL A 365 -12.50 17.42 -2.93
N LEU A 366 -12.15 17.99 -4.10
CA LEU A 366 -10.97 17.61 -4.88
C LEU A 366 -9.70 18.23 -4.29
N PHE A 367 -8.55 17.64 -4.63
CA PHE A 367 -7.25 18.19 -4.23
C PHE A 367 -6.87 19.37 -5.12
N LEU A 368 -7.15 19.25 -6.43
CA LEU A 368 -6.76 20.19 -7.49
C LEU A 368 -7.97 20.61 -8.35
N PRO A 369 -8.99 21.30 -7.79
CA PRO A 369 -10.23 21.64 -8.50
C PRO A 369 -10.01 22.43 -9.80
N ASP A 370 -9.02 23.34 -9.84
CA ASP A 370 -8.69 24.10 -11.05
C ASP A 370 -8.24 23.19 -12.21
N ARG A 371 -7.51 22.11 -11.89
CA ARG A 371 -7.10 21.11 -12.88
C ARG A 371 -8.31 20.35 -13.42
N PHE A 372 -9.23 19.95 -12.55
CA PHE A 372 -10.49 19.31 -12.96
C PHE A 372 -11.26 20.22 -13.92
N LYS A 373 -11.49 21.48 -13.53
CA LYS A 373 -12.22 22.46 -14.33
C LYS A 373 -11.57 22.71 -15.69
N LYS A 374 -10.24 22.85 -15.73
CA LYS A 374 -9.50 23.03 -16.99
C LYS A 374 -9.67 21.82 -17.91
N ASN A 375 -9.52 20.62 -17.37
CA ASN A 375 -9.66 19.38 -18.14
C ASN A 375 -11.10 19.20 -18.65
N LEU A 376 -12.09 19.46 -17.80
CA LEU A 376 -13.51 19.40 -18.17
C LEU A 376 -13.83 20.36 -19.33
N ASN A 377 -13.39 21.62 -19.23
CA ASN A 377 -13.60 22.63 -20.27
C ASN A 377 -12.89 22.27 -21.59
N GLN A 378 -11.76 21.57 -21.52
CA GLN A 378 -11.07 21.09 -22.71
C GLN A 378 -11.83 19.92 -23.33
N SER A 379 -12.17 18.90 -22.54
CA SER A 379 -12.93 17.73 -23.00
C SER A 379 -14.28 18.13 -23.61
N ASN A 380 -15.02 19.04 -22.98
CA ASN A 380 -16.33 19.50 -23.48
C ASN A 380 -16.30 20.17 -24.87
N LYS A 381 -15.13 20.54 -25.40
CA LYS A 381 -15.01 21.06 -26.78
C LYS A 381 -15.08 19.96 -27.83
N ASP A 382 -14.64 18.76 -27.47
CA ASP A 382 -14.43 17.66 -28.40
C ASP A 382 -15.41 16.49 -28.17
N LEU A 383 -16.07 16.46 -27.01
CA LEU A 383 -17.04 15.41 -26.66
C LEU A 383 -18.34 15.52 -27.46
N GLN A 384 -18.87 14.36 -27.87
CA GLN A 384 -20.20 14.25 -28.46
C GLN A 384 -21.30 14.66 -27.47
N TYR A 385 -21.14 14.33 -26.19
CA TYR A 385 -22.09 14.63 -25.12
C TYR A 385 -21.43 15.53 -24.07
N VAL A 386 -21.81 16.81 -24.07
CA VAL A 386 -21.29 17.81 -23.13
C VAL A 386 -21.65 17.44 -21.69
N ILE A 387 -20.66 17.48 -20.80
CA ILE A 387 -20.84 17.25 -19.37
C ILE A 387 -21.25 18.56 -18.70
N ASN A 388 -22.41 18.53 -18.03
CA ASN A 388 -22.95 19.64 -17.26
C ASN A 388 -23.44 19.17 -15.87
N ALA A 389 -24.09 20.06 -15.11
CA ALA A 389 -24.60 19.73 -13.78
C ALA A 389 -25.64 18.59 -13.80
N ASN A 390 -26.50 18.54 -14.82
CA ASN A 390 -27.47 17.45 -15.00
C ASN A 390 -26.76 16.13 -15.32
N SER A 391 -25.67 16.14 -16.09
CA SER A 391 -24.85 14.95 -16.32
C SER A 391 -24.38 14.31 -15.01
N ILE A 392 -23.83 15.10 -14.08
CA ILE A 392 -23.37 14.59 -12.78
C ILE A 392 -24.54 14.06 -11.94
N LEU A 393 -25.69 14.73 -11.95
CA LEU A 393 -26.89 14.25 -11.25
C LEU A 393 -27.40 12.93 -11.84
N ASN A 394 -27.43 12.80 -13.17
CA ASN A 394 -27.83 11.59 -13.86
C ASN A 394 -26.87 10.44 -13.57
N ILE A 395 -25.56 10.67 -13.62
CA ILE A 395 -24.54 9.68 -13.23
C ILE A 395 -24.74 9.26 -11.77
N ASN A 396 -24.95 10.22 -10.87
CA ASN A 396 -25.15 9.92 -9.46
C ASN A 396 -26.39 9.02 -9.27
N SER A 397 -27.49 9.36 -9.94
CA SER A 397 -28.76 8.64 -9.87
C SER A 397 -28.68 7.26 -10.53
N PHE A 398 -27.97 7.16 -11.66
CA PHE A 398 -27.70 5.91 -12.36
C PHE A 398 -26.96 4.93 -11.46
N LEU A 399 -25.88 5.38 -10.82
CA LEU A 399 -25.08 4.54 -9.94
C LEU A 399 -25.82 4.14 -8.65
N ASP A 400 -26.68 5.01 -8.12
CA ASP A 400 -27.54 4.67 -6.97
C ASP A 400 -28.57 3.62 -7.36
N PHE A 401 -29.17 3.74 -8.54
CA PHE A 401 -30.10 2.75 -9.08
C PHE A 401 -29.40 1.42 -9.39
N PHE A 402 -28.21 1.48 -10.01
CA PHE A 402 -27.35 0.34 -10.26
C PHE A 402 -27.03 -0.43 -8.97
N ALA A 403 -26.66 0.27 -7.89
CA ALA A 403 -26.33 -0.33 -6.61
C ALA A 403 -27.48 -1.16 -6.02
N LEU A 404 -28.72 -0.74 -6.22
CA LEU A 404 -29.92 -1.46 -5.77
C LEU A 404 -30.19 -2.74 -6.57
N LEU A 405 -29.76 -2.78 -7.84
CA LEU A 405 -29.98 -3.89 -8.75
C LEU A 405 -28.80 -4.87 -8.82
N SER A 406 -27.65 -4.49 -8.28
CA SER A 406 -26.38 -5.21 -8.44
C SER A 406 -26.44 -6.64 -7.87
N ASN A 407 -26.44 -7.64 -8.76
CA ASN A 407 -26.18 -9.03 -8.38
C ASN A 407 -24.67 -9.26 -8.29
N LYS A 408 -24.21 -10.03 -7.28
CA LYS A 408 -22.79 -10.33 -7.03
C LYS A 408 -22.06 -10.90 -8.25
N ASN A 409 -22.75 -11.64 -9.11
CA ASN A 409 -22.13 -12.39 -10.20
C ASN A 409 -21.79 -11.53 -11.44
N ASN A 410 -22.48 -10.40 -11.65
CA ASN A 410 -22.39 -9.64 -12.91
C ASN A 410 -21.77 -8.23 -12.76
N ILE A 411 -21.34 -7.84 -11.55
CA ILE A 411 -20.78 -6.50 -11.31
C ILE A 411 -19.58 -6.22 -12.21
N ASN A 412 -18.61 -7.15 -12.28
CA ASN A 412 -17.40 -6.96 -13.08
C ASN A 412 -17.73 -6.80 -14.56
N LEU A 413 -18.62 -7.63 -15.10
CA LEU A 413 -19.03 -7.54 -16.50
C LEU A 413 -19.61 -6.16 -16.84
N ILE A 414 -20.47 -5.63 -15.98
CA ILE A 414 -21.11 -4.33 -16.24
C ILE A 414 -20.08 -3.20 -16.15
N PHE A 415 -19.18 -3.27 -15.19
CA PHE A 415 -18.06 -2.34 -15.05
C PHE A 415 -17.13 -2.40 -16.28
N GLU A 416 -16.77 -3.59 -16.75
CA GLU A 416 -15.95 -3.78 -17.95
C GLU A 416 -16.63 -3.20 -19.21
N ASN A 417 -17.94 -3.37 -19.33
CA ASN A 417 -18.70 -2.86 -20.49
C ASN A 417 -18.83 -1.33 -20.52
N ILE A 418 -18.93 -0.68 -19.35
CA ILE A 418 -19.14 0.77 -19.27
C ILE A 418 -17.81 1.52 -19.13
N LEU A 419 -16.89 0.98 -18.34
CA LEU A 419 -15.67 1.66 -17.89
C LEU A 419 -14.39 1.00 -18.43
N GLY A 420 -14.50 -0.15 -19.11
CA GLY A 420 -13.35 -0.88 -19.66
C GLY A 420 -12.52 -1.66 -18.63
N LEU A 421 -12.90 -1.62 -17.35
CA LEU A 421 -12.17 -2.20 -16.23
C LEU A 421 -13.14 -2.84 -15.25
N ASN A 422 -12.72 -3.89 -14.53
CA ASN A 422 -13.53 -4.45 -13.45
C ASN A 422 -13.49 -3.54 -12.19
N VAL A 423 -14.45 -3.71 -11.28
CA VAL A 423 -14.58 -2.82 -10.10
C VAL A 423 -13.34 -2.80 -9.22
N THR A 424 -12.66 -3.95 -9.07
CA THR A 424 -11.43 -4.05 -8.29
C THR A 424 -10.32 -3.21 -8.94
N GLU A 425 -10.13 -3.31 -10.25
CA GLU A 425 -9.16 -2.50 -11.01
C GLU A 425 -9.40 -1.00 -10.83
N ILE A 426 -10.64 -0.56 -10.98
CA ILE A 426 -11.01 0.85 -10.79
C ILE A 426 -10.64 1.33 -9.38
N ASN A 427 -10.91 0.53 -8.34
CA ASN A 427 -10.58 0.92 -6.96
C ASN A 427 -9.06 1.06 -6.75
N TYR A 428 -8.24 0.19 -7.34
CA TYR A 428 -6.78 0.31 -7.20
C TYR A 428 -6.20 1.48 -8.02
N GLU A 429 -6.74 1.77 -9.21
CA GLU A 429 -6.38 2.98 -9.94
C GLU A 429 -6.78 4.24 -9.17
N PHE A 430 -7.96 4.24 -8.55
CA PHE A 430 -8.41 5.31 -7.69
C PHE A 430 -7.39 5.61 -6.58
N PHE A 431 -6.92 4.60 -5.85
CA PHE A 431 -5.93 4.82 -4.78
C PHE A 431 -4.64 5.44 -5.31
N LYS A 432 -4.10 4.97 -6.44
CA LYS A 432 -2.89 5.55 -7.03
C LYS A 432 -3.07 7.02 -7.42
N CYS A 433 -4.17 7.33 -8.11
CA CYS A 433 -4.47 8.70 -8.54
C CYS A 433 -4.76 9.62 -7.33
N PHE A 434 -5.46 9.10 -6.32
CA PHE A 434 -5.74 9.79 -5.06
C PHE A 434 -4.45 10.19 -4.35
N PHE A 435 -3.51 9.25 -4.20
CA PHE A 435 -2.22 9.51 -3.57
C PHE A 435 -1.37 10.48 -4.37
N LYS A 436 -1.38 10.41 -5.70
CA LYS A 436 -0.69 11.39 -6.55
C LYS A 436 -1.22 12.81 -6.31
N SER A 437 -2.55 13.01 -6.38
CA SER A 437 -3.16 14.33 -6.18
C SER A 437 -3.01 14.84 -4.75
N LEU A 438 -3.05 13.97 -3.74
CA LEU A 438 -2.78 14.34 -2.35
C LEU A 438 -1.38 14.93 -2.18
N ASN A 439 -0.35 14.26 -2.70
CA ASN A 439 1.03 14.74 -2.58
C ASN A 439 1.26 16.04 -3.36
N GLU A 440 0.66 16.18 -4.55
CA GLU A 440 0.76 17.43 -5.30
C GLU A 440 0.08 18.59 -4.56
N LYS A 441 -1.09 18.37 -3.96
CA LYS A 441 -1.73 19.40 -3.14
C LYS A 441 -0.90 19.75 -1.91
N LEU A 442 -0.21 18.80 -1.30
CA LEU A 442 0.75 19.10 -0.24
C LEU A 442 1.88 20.00 -0.75
N ASN A 443 2.48 19.69 -1.91
CA ASN A 443 3.53 20.53 -2.51
C ASN A 443 3.05 21.96 -2.75
N LEU A 444 1.81 22.15 -3.22
CA LEU A 444 1.20 23.47 -3.37
C LEU A 444 1.04 24.19 -2.03
N ILE A 445 0.54 23.51 -0.99
CA ILE A 445 0.44 24.07 0.36
C ILE A 445 1.83 24.49 0.86
N LEU A 446 2.86 23.64 0.69
CA LEU A 446 4.22 23.98 1.08
C LEU A 446 4.76 25.21 0.35
N ALA A 447 4.50 25.33 -0.95
CA ALA A 447 4.89 26.50 -1.72
C ALA A 447 4.18 27.78 -1.27
N GLU A 448 2.89 27.71 -0.95
CA GLU A 448 2.09 28.83 -0.42
C GLU A 448 2.58 29.28 0.96
N GLU A 449 2.82 28.33 1.87
CA GLU A 449 3.36 28.60 3.19
C GLU A 449 4.77 29.21 3.08
N ASN A 450 5.64 28.64 2.26
CA ASN A 450 7.00 29.15 2.07
C ASN A 450 7.01 30.58 1.51
N LYS A 451 6.16 30.90 0.53
CA LYS A 451 6.00 32.29 0.05
C LYS A 451 5.62 33.26 1.17
N SER A 452 4.73 32.83 2.05
CA SER A 452 4.28 33.62 3.20
C SER A 452 5.39 33.82 4.23
N LEU A 453 6.27 32.82 4.44
CA LEU A 453 7.41 32.90 5.35
C LEU A 453 8.55 33.78 4.79
N THR A 454 8.86 33.66 3.50
CA THR A 454 9.94 34.44 2.85
C THR A 454 9.64 35.94 2.83
N ASN A 455 8.36 36.32 2.74
CA ASN A 455 7.94 37.73 2.81
C ASN A 455 8.22 38.38 4.17
N ASN A 456 8.44 37.58 5.23
CA ASN A 456 8.78 38.05 6.59
C ASN A 456 10.31 38.15 6.84
N GLN A 457 11.14 38.04 5.81
CA GLN A 457 12.60 38.31 5.74
C GLN A 457 13.54 37.61 6.75
N LYS A 458 13.06 36.74 7.65
CA LYS A 458 13.89 36.09 8.68
C LYS A 458 13.77 34.57 8.77
N GLU A 459 13.06 33.91 7.86
CA GLU A 459 12.78 32.49 7.99
C GLU A 459 13.21 31.67 6.77
N GLU A 460 13.93 30.58 7.04
CA GLU A 460 14.27 29.59 6.04
C GLU A 460 13.01 28.83 5.57
N PRO A 461 12.88 28.61 4.24
CA PRO A 461 11.79 27.83 3.68
C PRO A 461 11.81 26.39 4.21
N MET A 462 10.64 25.79 4.35
CA MET A 462 10.45 24.41 4.77
C MET A 462 10.57 23.50 3.55
N SER A 463 11.57 22.62 3.54
CA SER A 463 11.70 21.54 2.56
C SER A 463 10.77 20.36 2.89
N PHE A 464 10.55 19.44 1.96
CA PHE A 464 9.80 18.21 2.22
C PHE A 464 10.40 17.42 3.40
N SER A 465 11.72 17.19 3.36
CA SER A 465 12.53 16.58 4.43
C SER A 465 12.27 17.20 5.81
N PHE A 466 12.29 18.54 5.86
CA PHE A 466 12.02 19.28 7.09
C PHE A 466 10.62 18.99 7.63
N ILE A 467 9.61 18.97 6.76
CA ILE A 467 8.23 18.70 7.15
C ILE A 467 8.05 17.27 7.64
N ILE A 468 8.52 16.26 6.92
CA ILE A 468 8.37 14.86 7.36
C ILE A 468 9.07 14.63 8.69
N HIS A 469 10.26 15.22 8.90
CA HIS A 469 10.96 15.18 10.19
C HIS A 469 10.08 15.73 11.32
N HIS A 470 9.48 16.90 11.13
CA HIS A 470 8.61 17.52 12.13
C HIS A 470 7.33 16.72 12.36
N ILE A 471 6.70 16.18 11.32
CA ILE A 471 5.51 15.33 11.43
C ILE A 471 5.82 14.06 12.25
N CYS A 472 6.90 13.36 11.95
CA CYS A 472 7.30 12.16 12.70
C CYS A 472 7.49 12.48 14.19
N ARG A 473 8.10 13.63 14.52
CA ARG A 473 8.30 14.05 15.92
C ARG A 473 7.02 14.51 16.61
N MET A 474 6.06 15.09 15.87
CA MET A 474 4.73 15.37 16.41
C MET A 474 4.00 14.08 16.76
N LEU A 475 4.04 13.09 15.87
CA LEU A 475 3.48 11.75 16.13
C LEU A 475 4.14 11.08 17.33
N TYR A 476 5.47 11.19 17.49
CA TYR A 476 6.18 10.73 18.68
C TYR A 476 5.57 11.31 19.96
N VAL A 477 5.41 12.64 20.03
CA VAL A 477 4.91 13.32 21.24
C VAL A 477 3.45 12.94 21.52
N LEU A 478 2.63 12.74 20.49
CA LEU A 478 1.26 12.23 20.65
C LEU A 478 1.27 10.82 21.24
N ILE A 479 2.07 9.90 20.70
CA ILE A 479 2.15 8.52 21.20
C ILE A 479 2.68 8.48 22.63
N ASP A 480 3.77 9.20 22.90
CA ASP A 480 4.39 9.28 24.23
C ASP A 480 3.36 9.75 25.26
N LYS A 481 2.62 10.82 24.94
CA LYS A 481 1.63 11.40 25.83
C LYS A 481 0.43 10.47 26.11
N ILE A 482 -0.05 9.79 25.08
CA ILE A 482 -1.30 9.02 25.15
C ILE A 482 -1.07 7.60 25.65
N PHE A 483 -0.05 6.92 25.13
CA PHE A 483 0.12 5.48 25.30
C PHE A 483 1.26 5.08 26.25
N LEU A 484 2.33 5.88 26.38
CA LEU A 484 3.59 5.45 27.01
C LEU A 484 3.78 5.99 28.44
N SER A 485 2.82 5.71 29.31
CA SER A 485 2.91 5.99 30.76
C SER A 485 3.71 4.94 31.51
N ASP A 486 4.24 5.28 32.69
CA ASP A 486 5.05 4.39 33.54
C ASP A 486 4.32 3.09 33.92
N ASN A 487 3.00 3.15 34.05
CA ASN A 487 2.15 1.97 34.16
C ASN A 487 0.91 2.06 33.24
N LEU A 488 0.36 0.89 32.89
CA LEU A 488 -0.77 0.79 31.95
C LEU A 488 -2.10 1.30 32.52
N GLU A 489 -2.27 1.32 33.85
CA GLU A 489 -3.48 1.86 34.48
C GLU A 489 -3.54 3.39 34.36
N GLU A 490 -2.38 4.06 34.44
CA GLU A 490 -2.26 5.49 34.15
C GLU A 490 -2.47 5.78 32.67
N ALA A 491 -1.89 4.97 31.78
CA ALA A 491 -2.15 5.10 30.34
C ALA A 491 -3.66 4.97 30.04
N SER A 492 -4.37 4.07 30.73
CA SER A 492 -5.82 3.91 30.60
C SER A 492 -6.59 5.17 30.93
N LYS A 493 -6.20 5.90 31.98
CA LYS A 493 -6.84 7.16 32.40
C LYS A 493 -6.73 8.29 31.39
N ASN A 494 -5.85 8.18 30.39
CA ASN A 494 -5.75 9.14 29.29
C ASN A 494 -6.94 9.05 28.32
N PHE A 495 -7.72 7.98 28.37
CA PHE A 495 -8.83 7.71 27.46
C PHE A 495 -10.20 8.04 28.06
N ILE A 496 -11.16 8.38 27.21
CA ILE A 496 -12.55 8.68 27.62
C ILE A 496 -13.25 7.41 28.16
N ASP A 497 -12.94 6.24 27.60
CA ASP A 497 -13.47 4.94 28.03
C ASP A 497 -12.36 4.00 28.56
N PRO A 498 -11.86 4.23 29.79
CA PRO A 498 -10.77 3.46 30.38
C PRO A 498 -11.18 2.03 30.80
N ARG A 499 -12.49 1.78 31.00
CA ARG A 499 -13.00 0.50 31.53
C ARG A 499 -13.55 -0.43 30.45
N GLY A 500 -13.87 0.10 29.27
CA GLY A 500 -14.29 -0.67 28.10
C GLY A 500 -13.15 -0.85 27.10
N ARG A 501 -13.06 0.05 26.13
CA ARG A 501 -12.14 -0.07 24.99
C ARG A 501 -10.66 0.02 25.39
N TYR A 502 -10.31 0.86 26.36
CA TYR A 502 -8.92 1.21 26.70
C TYR A 502 -8.46 0.67 28.05
N ILE A 503 -8.73 -0.61 28.31
CA ILE A 503 -8.14 -1.35 29.45
C ILE A 503 -6.65 -1.67 29.21
N SER A 504 -5.90 -1.91 30.29
CA SER A 504 -4.43 -2.12 30.28
C SER A 504 -3.94 -3.09 29.19
N ARG A 505 -4.55 -4.28 29.08
CA ARG A 505 -4.15 -5.28 28.06
C ARG A 505 -4.37 -4.80 26.62
N ASN A 506 -5.41 -3.99 26.39
CA ASN A 506 -5.71 -3.46 25.05
C ASN A 506 -4.72 -2.36 24.70
N ILE A 507 -4.36 -1.49 25.66
CA ILE A 507 -3.33 -0.46 25.47
C ILE A 507 -1.99 -1.10 25.16
N ALA A 508 -1.59 -2.11 25.93
CA ALA A 508 -0.35 -2.85 25.68
C ALA A 508 -0.33 -3.45 24.26
N LEU A 509 -1.45 -4.05 23.83
CA LEU A 509 -1.60 -4.54 22.46
C LEU A 509 -1.53 -3.42 21.42
N ARG A 510 -2.20 -2.27 21.64
CA ARG A 510 -2.13 -1.12 20.71
C ARG A 510 -0.72 -0.58 20.56
N VAL A 511 0.06 -0.53 21.65
CA VAL A 511 1.47 -0.14 21.60
C VAL A 511 2.30 -1.14 20.81
N LEU A 512 2.01 -2.44 20.94
CA LEU A 512 2.68 -3.47 20.16
C LEU A 512 2.34 -3.37 18.66
N GLU A 513 1.08 -3.07 18.34
CA GLU A 513 0.58 -2.90 16.96
C GLU A 513 1.22 -1.70 16.24
N LEU A 514 1.66 -0.65 16.95
CA LEU A 514 2.42 0.46 16.34
C LEU A 514 3.58 -0.07 15.48
N PHE A 515 4.26 -1.09 15.97
CA PHE A 515 5.43 -1.64 15.30
C PHE A 515 5.07 -2.49 14.07
N ILE A 516 3.86 -3.06 14.01
CA ILE A 516 3.39 -3.83 12.84
C ILE A 516 3.35 -2.95 11.57
N PHE A 517 3.14 -1.65 11.70
CA PHE A 517 3.16 -0.72 10.56
C PHE A 517 4.50 -0.65 9.82
N GLN A 518 5.60 -1.15 10.40
CA GLN A 518 6.88 -1.31 9.68
C GLN A 518 6.83 -2.41 8.62
N ASP A 519 5.87 -3.34 8.69
CA ASP A 519 5.66 -4.42 7.73
C ASP A 519 4.37 -4.25 6.94
N TYR A 520 3.30 -3.73 7.56
CA TYR A 520 2.00 -3.48 6.95
C TYR A 520 1.61 -2.01 7.14
N ASN A 521 2.07 -1.15 6.23
CA ASN A 521 1.88 0.31 6.30
C ASN A 521 0.54 0.81 5.73
N PHE A 522 -0.46 -0.06 5.68
CA PHE A 522 -1.84 0.23 5.29
C PHE A 522 -2.79 0.01 6.48
N SER A 523 -4.04 0.46 6.34
CA SER A 523 -5.08 0.41 7.39
C SER A 523 -5.10 -0.89 8.20
N ASP A 524 -5.12 -0.76 9.54
CA ASP A 524 -5.15 -1.88 10.49
C ASP A 524 -6.41 -2.75 10.37
N ASP A 525 -7.49 -2.18 9.85
CA ASP A 525 -8.74 -2.90 9.57
C ASP A 525 -8.59 -3.96 8.47
N LEU A 526 -7.58 -3.84 7.60
CA LEU A 526 -7.33 -4.79 6.51
C LEU A 526 -6.34 -5.89 6.86
N TRP A 527 -5.55 -5.73 7.93
CA TRP A 527 -4.55 -6.73 8.32
C TRP A 527 -5.15 -8.14 8.53
N PRO A 528 -6.35 -8.30 9.14
CA PRO A 528 -6.97 -9.61 9.31
C PRO A 528 -7.20 -10.33 7.98
N ASP A 529 -7.89 -9.70 7.03
CA ASP A 529 -8.20 -10.28 5.73
C ASP A 529 -6.92 -10.52 4.90
N PHE A 530 -5.95 -9.60 4.99
CA PHE A 530 -4.65 -9.76 4.34
C PHE A 530 -3.90 -10.99 4.86
N LEU A 531 -3.79 -11.17 6.18
CA LEU A 531 -3.11 -12.30 6.81
C LEU A 531 -3.82 -13.65 6.55
N LEU A 532 -5.16 -13.65 6.51
CA LEU A 532 -5.94 -14.83 6.15
C LEU A 532 -5.69 -15.21 4.69
N SER A 533 -5.61 -14.22 3.79
CA SER A 533 -5.38 -14.44 2.36
C SER A 533 -4.00 -15.03 2.09
N LEU A 534 -2.95 -14.54 2.77
CA LEU A 534 -1.61 -15.14 2.74
C LEU A 534 -1.52 -16.59 3.28
N ASN A 535 -2.59 -17.09 3.90
CA ASN A 535 -2.65 -18.44 4.46
C ASN A 535 -3.84 -19.25 3.92
N GLN A 536 -4.43 -18.81 2.79
CA GLN A 536 -5.68 -19.35 2.24
C GLN A 536 -5.62 -20.88 2.08
N GLU A 537 -4.54 -21.43 1.52
CA GLU A 537 -4.40 -22.87 1.31
C GLU A 537 -4.44 -23.66 2.64
N ASN A 538 -3.70 -23.19 3.64
CA ASN A 538 -3.62 -23.83 4.95
C ASN A 538 -4.96 -23.79 5.68
N ILE A 539 -5.66 -22.66 5.58
CA ILE A 539 -7.00 -22.47 6.16
C ILE A 539 -8.00 -23.41 5.46
N SER A 540 -7.98 -23.44 4.13
CA SER A 540 -8.87 -24.29 3.33
C SER A 540 -8.70 -25.77 3.67
N LYS A 541 -7.45 -26.25 3.77
CA LYS A 541 -7.13 -27.62 4.22
C LYS A 541 -7.66 -27.91 5.63
N ARG A 542 -7.49 -26.96 6.56
CA ARG A 542 -7.92 -27.09 7.96
C ARG A 542 -9.44 -27.12 8.12
N ILE A 543 -10.17 -26.40 7.27
CA ILE A 543 -11.63 -26.22 7.38
C ILE A 543 -12.39 -27.32 6.62
N LYS A 544 -11.81 -27.88 5.56
CA LYS A 544 -12.43 -28.94 4.73
C LYS A 544 -12.99 -30.13 5.53
N LYS A 545 -12.37 -30.48 6.67
CA LYS A 545 -12.84 -31.56 7.57
C LYS A 545 -14.19 -31.28 8.27
N TYR A 546 -14.69 -30.06 8.20
CA TYR A 546 -15.99 -29.65 8.76
C TYR A 546 -17.05 -29.44 7.68
N ASP A 547 -16.78 -29.89 6.45
CA ASP A 547 -17.71 -29.79 5.30
C ASP A 547 -18.13 -28.34 5.00
N ILE A 548 -17.19 -27.40 5.20
CA ILE A 548 -17.35 -25.99 4.88
C ILE A 548 -16.56 -25.70 3.61
N GLU A 549 -17.26 -25.24 2.58
CA GLU A 549 -16.65 -24.69 1.38
C GLU A 549 -16.39 -23.20 1.56
N LEU A 550 -15.11 -22.83 1.57
CA LEU A 550 -14.72 -21.42 1.58
C LEU A 550 -14.82 -20.87 0.16
N SER A 551 -15.68 -19.89 -0.04
CA SER A 551 -15.72 -19.14 -1.30
C SER A 551 -14.62 -18.09 -1.37
N SER A 552 -14.22 -17.69 -2.58
CA SER A 552 -13.22 -16.65 -2.85
C SER A 552 -13.53 -15.29 -2.19
N LYS A 553 -14.79 -14.99 -1.88
CA LYS A 553 -15.22 -13.75 -1.21
C LYS A 553 -14.51 -13.42 0.12
N HIS A 554 -13.86 -14.39 0.76
CA HIS A 554 -13.18 -14.22 2.06
C HIS A 554 -11.69 -13.89 1.94
N PHE A 555 -11.13 -13.97 0.74
CA PHE A 555 -9.68 -13.87 0.53
C PHE A 555 -9.39 -12.93 -0.63
N TYR A 556 -8.36 -12.10 -0.44
CA TYR A 556 -7.75 -11.39 -1.55
C TYR A 556 -7.10 -12.39 -2.48
N ASN A 557 -7.29 -12.20 -3.77
CA ASN A 557 -6.50 -12.93 -4.75
C ASN A 557 -5.06 -12.41 -4.75
N GLN A 558 -4.16 -13.16 -5.38
CA GLN A 558 -2.74 -12.83 -5.39
C GLN A 558 -2.42 -11.47 -6.03
N THR A 559 -3.17 -11.07 -7.05
CA THR A 559 -3.02 -9.77 -7.70
C THR A 559 -3.36 -8.63 -6.74
N GLU A 560 -4.41 -8.79 -5.94
CA GLU A 560 -4.81 -7.83 -4.91
C GLU A 560 -3.77 -7.72 -3.78
N ILE A 561 -3.25 -8.85 -3.30
CA ILE A 561 -2.15 -8.89 -2.30
C ILE A 561 -0.93 -8.14 -2.83
N ASN A 562 -0.52 -8.41 -4.07
CA ASN A 562 0.60 -7.71 -4.70
C ASN A 562 0.34 -6.20 -4.79
N ARG A 563 -0.88 -5.79 -5.15
CA ARG A 563 -1.24 -4.37 -5.26
C ARG A 563 -1.18 -3.63 -3.93
N PHE A 564 -1.53 -4.27 -2.80
CA PHE A 564 -1.28 -3.68 -1.49
C PHE A 564 0.21 -3.39 -1.29
N MET A 565 1.08 -4.36 -1.58
CA MET A 565 2.53 -4.15 -1.44
C MET A 565 3.05 -3.07 -2.40
N ILE A 566 2.52 -3.01 -3.62
CA ILE A 566 2.98 -2.08 -4.65
C ILE A 566 2.58 -0.64 -4.32
N THR A 567 1.29 -0.39 -4.09
CA THR A 567 0.73 0.96 -3.93
C THR A 567 1.35 1.74 -2.76
N TYR A 568 1.73 1.06 -1.67
CA TYR A 568 2.24 1.72 -0.45
C TYR A 568 3.76 1.75 -0.30
N ASN A 569 4.47 0.84 -0.99
CA ASN A 569 5.92 0.71 -0.82
C ASN A 569 6.70 1.23 -2.01
N PHE A 570 6.07 1.51 -3.15
CA PHE A 570 6.79 1.90 -4.36
C PHE A 570 6.17 3.15 -4.97
N GLN A 571 6.98 4.02 -5.58
CA GLN A 571 6.50 5.24 -6.22
C GLN A 571 5.90 4.95 -7.61
N THR A 572 4.98 4.00 -7.69
CA THR A 572 4.38 3.55 -8.95
C THR A 572 3.36 4.53 -9.53
N PHE A 573 3.13 5.66 -8.88
CA PHE A 573 2.15 6.67 -9.28
C PHE A 573 2.77 7.94 -9.87
N SER A 574 4.08 8.00 -10.12
CA SER A 574 4.70 9.13 -10.83
C SER A 574 4.08 9.33 -12.21
N ASP A 575 3.78 8.24 -12.91
CA ASP A 575 3.29 8.25 -14.30
C ASP A 575 1.77 8.15 -14.41
N GLU A 576 1.10 7.83 -13.30
CA GLU A 576 -0.36 7.70 -13.23
C GLU A 576 -1.06 9.04 -13.43
N GLU A 577 -2.34 9.04 -13.79
CA GLU A 577 -3.08 10.29 -13.90
C GLU A 577 -3.33 10.94 -12.52
N PHE A 578 -3.55 12.26 -12.50
CA PHE A 578 -4.09 12.91 -11.30
C PHE A 578 -5.54 12.46 -11.11
N LEU A 579 -5.99 12.32 -9.85
CA LEU A 579 -7.37 11.96 -9.50
C LEU A 579 -8.39 12.78 -10.30
N GLU A 580 -8.14 14.07 -10.45
CA GLU A 580 -9.02 14.99 -11.17
C GLU A 580 -9.14 14.67 -12.66
N SER A 581 -8.09 14.13 -13.28
CA SER A 581 -8.12 13.69 -14.67
C SER A 581 -8.77 12.32 -14.81
N TRP A 582 -8.43 11.41 -13.89
CA TRP A 582 -8.97 10.05 -13.84
C TRP A 582 -10.49 10.03 -13.59
N LEU A 583 -10.98 10.85 -12.64
CA LEU A 583 -12.42 10.98 -12.38
C LEU A 583 -13.17 11.40 -13.65
N LEU A 584 -12.58 12.28 -14.45
CA LEU A 584 -13.19 12.76 -15.69
C LEU A 584 -13.14 11.68 -16.78
N LYS A 585 -11.96 11.15 -17.09
CA LYS A 585 -11.72 10.24 -18.22
C LYS A 585 -12.23 8.83 -17.99
N THR A 586 -12.05 8.30 -16.78
CA THR A 586 -12.36 6.90 -16.47
C THR A 586 -13.79 6.74 -15.95
N LEU A 587 -14.36 7.75 -15.28
CA LEU A 587 -15.70 7.64 -14.70
C LEU A 587 -16.74 8.55 -15.37
N ILE A 588 -16.54 9.88 -15.34
CA ILE A 588 -17.60 10.83 -15.73
C ILE A 588 -17.94 10.72 -17.21
N ILE A 589 -16.94 10.78 -18.09
CA ILE A 589 -17.14 10.71 -19.54
C ILE A 589 -17.78 9.38 -19.94
N PRO A 590 -17.23 8.20 -19.58
CA PRO A 590 -17.82 6.94 -20.03
C PRO A 590 -19.23 6.69 -19.49
N LEU A 591 -19.52 7.10 -18.24
CA LEU A 591 -20.87 6.99 -17.69
C LEU A 591 -21.86 7.93 -18.38
N ASN A 592 -21.46 9.17 -18.65
CA ASN A 592 -22.28 10.13 -19.37
C ASN A 592 -22.57 9.63 -20.79
N ASP A 593 -21.53 9.16 -21.49
CA ASP A 593 -21.65 8.65 -22.85
C ASP A 593 -22.56 7.42 -22.88
N PHE A 594 -22.39 6.47 -21.97
CA PHE A 594 -23.28 5.31 -21.86
C PHE A 594 -24.75 5.73 -21.64
N ILE A 595 -25.01 6.66 -20.72
CA ILE A 595 -26.37 7.14 -20.44
C ILE A 595 -26.99 7.84 -21.66
N MET A 596 -26.21 8.70 -22.33
CA MET A 596 -26.67 9.50 -23.45
C MET A 596 -26.81 8.70 -24.74
N GLU A 597 -25.93 7.74 -25.01
CA GLU A 597 -26.03 6.83 -26.15
C GLU A 597 -27.35 6.05 -26.11
N ILE A 598 -27.70 5.46 -24.96
CA ILE A 598 -28.99 4.76 -24.80
C ILE A 598 -30.15 5.75 -24.98
N THR A 599 -30.06 6.94 -24.38
CA THR A 599 -31.11 7.97 -24.46
C THR A 599 -31.38 8.41 -25.91
N ASN A 600 -30.34 8.48 -26.74
CA ASN A 600 -30.43 8.93 -28.12
C ASN A 600 -30.69 7.80 -29.12
N SER A 601 -30.55 6.54 -28.70
CA SER A 601 -30.78 5.37 -29.54
C SER A 601 -32.23 4.87 -29.51
N VAL A 602 -33.09 5.46 -28.66
CA VAL A 602 -34.50 5.09 -28.52
C VAL A 602 -35.45 6.09 -29.17
N SER A 603 -36.48 5.58 -29.82
CA SER A 603 -37.53 6.39 -30.48
C SER A 603 -38.35 7.19 -29.46
N GLU A 604 -38.70 6.58 -28.33
CA GLU A 604 -39.38 7.22 -27.21
C GLU A 604 -38.60 7.01 -25.92
N ARG A 605 -38.25 8.10 -25.23
CA ARG A 605 -37.36 8.07 -24.05
C ARG A 605 -37.88 7.27 -22.85
N LYS A 606 -39.19 7.01 -22.79
CA LYS A 606 -39.83 6.23 -21.73
C LYS A 606 -40.17 4.81 -22.17
N ASN A 607 -39.82 4.41 -23.39
CA ASN A 607 -40.08 3.07 -23.88
C ASN A 607 -39.07 2.08 -23.28
N THR A 608 -39.42 1.54 -22.11
CA THR A 608 -38.55 0.63 -21.35
C THR A 608 -38.25 -0.67 -22.08
N ASP A 609 -39.11 -1.13 -22.99
CA ASP A 609 -38.87 -2.33 -23.80
C ASP A 609 -37.80 -2.10 -24.87
N GLU A 610 -37.82 -0.94 -25.52
CA GLU A 610 -36.78 -0.54 -26.48
C GLU A 610 -35.43 -0.33 -25.79
N ILE A 611 -35.43 0.37 -24.64
CA ILE A 611 -34.24 0.56 -23.79
C ILE A 611 -33.67 -0.79 -23.36
N TYR A 612 -34.51 -1.71 -22.88
CA TYR A 612 -34.12 -3.07 -22.51
C TYR A 612 -33.44 -3.81 -23.67
N GLY A 613 -33.98 -3.70 -24.88
CA GLY A 613 -33.42 -4.33 -26.07
C GLY A 613 -31.99 -3.86 -26.35
N ILE A 614 -31.76 -2.54 -26.31
CA ILE A 614 -30.45 -1.94 -26.54
C ILE A 614 -29.45 -2.28 -25.43
N LEU A 615 -29.88 -2.19 -24.16
CA LEU A 615 -29.05 -2.56 -23.01
C LEU A 615 -28.61 -4.02 -23.09
N SER A 616 -29.55 -4.92 -23.39
CA SER A 616 -29.26 -6.34 -23.53
C SER A 616 -28.30 -6.60 -24.68
N GLN A 617 -28.47 -5.94 -25.82
CA GLN A 617 -27.55 -6.07 -26.95
C GLN A 617 -26.14 -5.61 -26.56
N LYS A 618 -25.99 -4.43 -25.95
CA LYS A 618 -24.68 -3.91 -25.53
C LYS A 618 -24.00 -4.83 -24.50
N LEU A 619 -24.71 -5.23 -23.43
CA LEU A 619 -24.11 -6.02 -22.35
C LEU A 619 -23.88 -7.50 -22.72
N LEU A 620 -24.69 -8.09 -23.61
CA LEU A 620 -24.51 -9.48 -24.05
C LEU A 620 -23.57 -9.65 -25.25
N SER A 621 -23.30 -8.58 -26.00
CA SER A 621 -22.33 -8.61 -27.13
C SER A 621 -20.88 -8.41 -26.68
N SER A 622 -20.64 -8.23 -25.38
CA SER A 622 -19.31 -8.01 -24.83
C SER A 622 -18.39 -9.22 -25.02
N SER A 623 -17.07 -8.97 -25.10
CA SER A 623 -16.03 -10.00 -25.23
C SER A 623 -16.05 -11.01 -24.08
N SER A 624 -16.47 -10.58 -22.89
CA SER A 624 -16.66 -11.40 -21.71
C SER A 624 -18.03 -12.10 -21.78
N LYS A 625 -18.05 -13.40 -22.08
CA LYS A 625 -19.31 -14.16 -22.09
C LYS A 625 -19.86 -14.26 -20.67
N PRO A 626 -21.14 -13.94 -20.45
CA PRO A 626 -21.72 -14.03 -19.13
C PRO A 626 -22.01 -15.47 -18.71
N ASP A 627 -21.75 -15.77 -17.43
CA ASP A 627 -22.02 -17.09 -16.85
C ASP A 627 -23.51 -17.47 -16.92
N ASN A 628 -24.39 -16.47 -16.80
CA ASN A 628 -25.83 -16.64 -16.94
C ASN A 628 -26.45 -15.46 -17.73
N PRO A 629 -26.68 -15.63 -19.05
CA PRO A 629 -27.28 -14.61 -19.89
C PRO A 629 -28.67 -14.13 -19.42
N GLU A 630 -29.45 -14.99 -18.77
CA GLU A 630 -30.79 -14.64 -18.29
C GLU A 630 -30.75 -13.69 -17.09
N ASP A 631 -29.76 -13.83 -16.20
CA ASP A 631 -29.57 -12.89 -15.08
C ASP A 631 -29.26 -11.47 -15.58
N ILE A 632 -28.54 -11.38 -16.70
CA ILE A 632 -28.25 -10.08 -17.34
C ILE A 632 -29.47 -9.51 -18.01
N LYS A 633 -30.28 -10.32 -18.69
CA LYS A 633 -31.54 -9.83 -19.27
C LYS A 633 -32.48 -9.30 -18.19
N ASP A 634 -32.61 -10.00 -17.07
CA ASP A 634 -33.42 -9.53 -15.94
C ASP A 634 -32.86 -8.23 -15.35
N PHE A 635 -31.53 -8.16 -15.20
CA PHE A 635 -30.85 -6.92 -14.80
C PHE A 635 -31.12 -5.77 -15.78
N CYS A 636 -30.98 -5.98 -17.09
CA CYS A 636 -31.23 -4.97 -18.13
C CYS A 636 -32.68 -4.49 -18.07
N ARG A 637 -33.64 -5.40 -17.87
CA ARG A 637 -35.07 -5.07 -17.77
C ARG A 637 -35.36 -4.16 -16.58
N LYS A 638 -34.72 -4.44 -15.44
CA LYS A 638 -34.83 -3.59 -14.24
C LYS A 638 -34.11 -2.26 -14.44
N LEU A 639 -32.91 -2.29 -15.03
CA LEU A 639 -32.07 -1.13 -15.29
C LEU A 639 -32.73 -0.14 -16.26
N ALA A 640 -33.47 -0.62 -17.25
CA ALA A 640 -34.19 0.20 -18.23
C ALA A 640 -35.11 1.26 -17.60
N ARG A 641 -35.67 0.98 -16.42
CA ARG A 641 -36.54 1.91 -15.67
C ARG A 641 -35.80 3.17 -15.20
N PHE A 642 -34.47 3.16 -15.11
CA PHE A 642 -33.69 4.35 -14.77
C PHE A 642 -33.96 5.51 -15.75
N TRP A 643 -34.08 5.23 -17.05
CA TRP A 643 -34.25 6.25 -18.08
C TRP A 643 -35.58 7.00 -17.99
N GLU A 644 -36.57 6.47 -17.25
CA GLU A 644 -37.82 7.20 -16.94
C GLU A 644 -37.57 8.43 -16.04
N THR A 645 -36.42 8.48 -15.35
CA THR A 645 -36.09 9.46 -14.30
C THR A 645 -35.00 10.46 -14.66
N ILE A 646 -34.42 10.36 -15.87
CA ILE A 646 -33.32 11.22 -16.34
C ILE A 646 -33.74 12.69 -16.45
N ARG A 647 -32.85 13.59 -16.04
CA ARG A 647 -32.99 15.04 -16.19
C ARG A 647 -32.16 15.53 -17.37
N LEU A 648 -32.72 16.42 -18.20
CA LEU A 648 -32.01 17.04 -19.33
C LEU A 648 -31.57 18.46 -19.00
#